data_AF-A0A2A9MMK6-F1
#
_entry.id   AF-A0A2A9MMK6-F1
#
_cell.length_a   1.000
_cell.length_b   1.000
_cell.length_c   1.000
_cell.angle_alpha   90.00
_cell.angle_beta   90.00
_cell.angle_gamma   90.00
#
_symmetry.space_group_name_H-M   'P 1'
#
loop_
_entity.id
_entity.type
_entity.pdbx_description
1 polymer ?
#
loop_
_entity_poly.entity_id
_entity_poly.type
_entity_poly.pdbx_seq_one_letter_code
_entity_poly.pdbx_strand_id
1 'polypeptide(L)'
;MGVHGRKTSSSAFCACVLSLLLASFSTSPPILPVSCQIAEVSQLISNAFSPLARLPIDFLSGGSSSVTARGDEKAAENSAASMLTAYLNDSAILNSTIQSGQKVLRTVAQTANSILPGVLQEGILLPAEDGRRRAVSFSAFSISPLDQAIISAVGEVGSFHWTGQQQSASVEAGPSVESRELRKLNLALGLHGLPPLPFAPRKINQASEAEEVSVEVLIDNVIRGEPLSRETLKQYRDVVGASIFKTMQLPPVAMPGVSEGLAASPWSSPHRTGFAQASSPYRGPDGSRRLTHNFLNRAVIANNPITLFYTADQKYLWGSSWTTIFKVARGKSSLRLVDYVAKPVEKVFADKFHGAYALLTKEEIFVVSSGDHLEAYYDKPGTNGEQVMMHPEKFDITNELASEIRYPQRPEEVIRALCMSSDGHIVWATSHGRVGVLNRNIKGGSFQRSLDWLMLGTSVGYDRDLEVSNNMACDDEGGIYVVSDKFMHRVDWDGRRLKIRWEKPYATSAVAGTQQVRLGAGSGSTPSIMGEKDKKYVVITDDADVMNVLIMDAANGDIKATHPINFGDKHAKHTSSEQSVLVHGWRLAVVNNTPTEELKQTPNVLKMFGSPAALLLGGGEVPTRIAETLTNAWPVIVGDAPKGVEQLEFDPDDNTLRVTWVNKEVSIPNGIPTMSATAGLMYGIGKRGQFGSEAAPMRGMWTLEALDWWTGESKFYYNIGVGPMVNSIYAATQVGPGEIITGTATGIVRIMEV
;
A
#
# COMPACT_ATOMS: atom_id res chain seq x y z
N MET A 1 -51.83 -54.95 -20.60
CA MET A 1 -51.26 -56.15 -21.27
C MET A 1 -50.02 -55.72 -22.05
N GLY A 2 -48.91 -56.47 -21.97
CA GLY A 2 -47.55 -56.09 -22.43
C GLY A 2 -47.40 -55.89 -23.95
N VAL A 3 -46.22 -55.63 -24.55
CA VAL A 3 -44.84 -56.08 -24.29
C VAL A 3 -43.85 -55.19 -25.11
N HIS A 4 -42.63 -54.98 -24.55
CA HIS A 4 -41.28 -54.65 -25.10
C HIS A 4 -40.99 -53.58 -26.20
N GLY A 5 -40.23 -52.53 -25.82
CA GLY A 5 -38.75 -52.40 -25.98
C GLY A 5 -38.09 -52.02 -27.33
N ARG A 6 -37.46 -50.83 -27.42
CA ARG A 6 -36.06 -50.58 -27.93
C ARG A 6 -35.63 -49.09 -27.82
N LYS A 7 -34.33 -48.88 -27.58
CA LYS A 7 -33.58 -47.60 -27.42
C LYS A 7 -33.26 -46.93 -28.76
N THR A 8 -33.22 -45.58 -28.83
CA THR A 8 -32.13 -44.76 -29.46
C THR A 8 -32.32 -43.22 -29.31
N SER A 9 -31.24 -42.58 -28.81
CA SER A 9 -30.71 -41.20 -29.03
C SER A 9 -31.63 -39.98 -29.27
N SER A 10 -31.76 -39.13 -28.24
CA SER A 10 -32.12 -37.71 -28.35
C SER A 10 -30.86 -36.83 -28.47
N SER A 11 -30.41 -36.58 -29.69
CA SER A 11 -29.37 -35.56 -29.98
C SER A 11 -29.59 -34.80 -31.29
N ALA A 12 -30.71 -35.02 -31.98
CA ALA A 12 -31.00 -34.40 -33.27
C ALA A 12 -32.06 -33.27 -33.22
N PHE A 13 -32.65 -32.97 -32.06
CA PHE A 13 -33.74 -31.98 -31.95
C PHE A 13 -33.29 -30.57 -31.48
N CYS A 14 -32.04 -30.42 -31.04
CA CYS A 14 -31.50 -29.11 -30.58
C CYS A 14 -30.76 -28.34 -31.68
N ALA A 15 -30.37 -28.98 -32.79
CA ALA A 15 -29.58 -28.36 -33.85
C ALA A 15 -30.42 -27.59 -34.90
N CYS A 16 -31.74 -27.81 -34.98
CA CYS A 16 -32.59 -27.13 -35.97
C CYS A 16 -33.21 -25.82 -35.49
N VAL A 17 -33.14 -25.49 -34.19
CA VAL A 17 -33.72 -24.25 -33.63
C VAL A 17 -32.71 -23.09 -33.65
N LEU A 18 -31.40 -23.37 -33.65
CA LEU A 18 -30.36 -22.33 -33.65
C LEU A 18 -30.12 -21.70 -35.04
N SER A 19 -30.43 -22.42 -36.12
CA SER A 19 -30.19 -21.98 -37.50
C SER A 19 -31.25 -21.00 -38.03
N LEU A 20 -32.40 -20.88 -37.35
CA LEU A 20 -33.50 -19.98 -37.74
C LEU A 20 -33.46 -18.61 -37.03
N LEU A 21 -32.66 -18.45 -35.97
CA LEU A 21 -32.47 -17.18 -35.26
C LEU A 21 -31.35 -16.30 -35.83
N LEU A 22 -30.47 -16.87 -36.67
CA LEU A 22 -29.34 -16.15 -37.28
C LEU A 22 -29.66 -15.57 -38.68
N ALA A 23 -30.87 -15.77 -39.20
CA ALA A 23 -31.27 -15.33 -40.54
C ALA A 23 -32.16 -14.07 -40.57
N SER A 24 -32.37 -13.39 -39.43
CA SER A 24 -33.28 -12.22 -39.35
C SER A 24 -32.60 -10.88 -39.07
N PHE A 25 -31.27 -10.81 -39.00
CA PHE A 25 -30.53 -9.56 -38.82
C PHE A 25 -29.63 -9.27 -40.02
N SER A 26 -30.23 -8.97 -41.17
CA SER A 26 -29.48 -8.48 -42.34
C SER A 26 -30.26 -7.42 -43.12
N THR A 27 -30.49 -6.25 -42.51
CA THR A 27 -30.71 -4.98 -43.25
C THR A 27 -30.33 -3.80 -42.35
N SER A 28 -29.04 -3.40 -42.33
CA SER A 28 -28.45 -2.04 -42.09
C SER A 28 -27.03 -2.12 -41.46
N PRO A 29 -25.98 -1.48 -42.02
CA PRO A 29 -24.67 -1.33 -41.37
C PRO A 29 -24.33 0.16 -41.05
N PRO A 30 -23.18 0.51 -40.42
CA PRO A 30 -22.60 -0.02 -39.15
C PRO A 30 -21.93 1.09 -38.29
N ILE A 31 -21.82 0.98 -36.95
CA ILE A 31 -20.66 1.53 -36.18
C ILE A 31 -20.45 0.72 -34.89
N LEU A 32 -19.54 -0.25 -34.93
CA LEU A 32 -18.69 -0.75 -33.83
C LEU A 32 -17.83 -1.87 -34.43
N PRO A 33 -16.48 -1.82 -34.35
CA PRO A 33 -15.65 -2.81 -35.02
C PRO A 33 -15.53 -4.10 -34.19
N VAL A 34 -15.87 -5.22 -34.83
CA VAL A 34 -15.72 -6.62 -34.37
C VAL A 34 -14.27 -6.95 -33.95
N SER A 35 -13.29 -6.12 -34.30
CA SER A 35 -11.89 -6.25 -33.86
C SER A 35 -11.67 -6.03 -32.36
N CYS A 36 -12.53 -5.29 -31.65
CA CYS A 36 -12.44 -5.15 -30.18
C CYS A 36 -12.75 -6.46 -29.46
N GLN A 37 -13.80 -7.18 -29.88
CA GLN A 37 -14.23 -8.42 -29.21
C GLN A 37 -13.25 -9.59 -29.45
N ILE A 38 -12.58 -9.64 -30.61
CA ILE A 38 -11.60 -10.68 -30.91
C ILE A 38 -10.27 -10.42 -30.17
N ALA A 39 -9.85 -9.16 -30.02
CA ALA A 39 -8.70 -8.80 -29.19
C ALA A 39 -8.95 -9.05 -27.70
N GLU A 40 -10.16 -8.76 -27.22
CA GLU A 40 -10.61 -8.99 -25.82
C GLU A 40 -10.61 -10.49 -25.44
N VAL A 41 -11.07 -11.36 -26.34
CA VAL A 41 -11.05 -12.82 -26.13
C VAL A 41 -9.63 -13.38 -26.27
N SER A 42 -8.83 -12.87 -27.20
CA SER A 42 -7.43 -13.31 -27.38
C SER A 42 -6.52 -12.90 -26.20
N GLN A 43 -6.76 -11.73 -25.58
CA GLN A 43 -6.04 -11.26 -24.38
C GLN A 43 -6.39 -12.11 -23.14
N LEU A 44 -7.66 -12.51 -23.00
CA LEU A 44 -8.12 -13.39 -21.91
C LEU A 44 -7.54 -14.81 -22.04
N ILE A 45 -7.47 -15.31 -23.28
CA ILE A 45 -6.88 -16.62 -23.62
C ILE A 45 -5.35 -16.60 -23.40
N SER A 46 -4.64 -15.55 -23.83
CA SER A 46 -3.19 -15.42 -23.63
C SER A 46 -2.80 -15.41 -22.14
N ASN A 47 -3.61 -14.75 -21.30
CA ASN A 47 -3.42 -14.70 -19.85
C ASN A 47 -3.69 -16.04 -19.14
N ALA A 48 -4.53 -16.91 -19.71
CA ALA A 48 -4.85 -18.23 -19.14
C ALA A 48 -3.82 -19.31 -19.49
N PHE A 49 -3.14 -19.22 -20.64
CA PHE A 49 -2.21 -20.26 -21.13
C PHE A 49 -0.71 -19.98 -20.87
N SER A 50 -0.36 -18.80 -20.36
CA SER A 50 1.01 -18.40 -20.00
C SER A 50 1.77 -19.31 -19.01
N PRO A 51 1.15 -20.03 -18.05
CA PRO A 51 1.92 -20.83 -17.08
C PRO A 51 2.48 -22.14 -17.65
N LEU A 52 1.94 -22.65 -18.75
CA LEU A 52 2.28 -23.99 -19.27
C LEU A 52 3.47 -23.98 -20.24
N ALA A 53 3.88 -22.83 -20.75
CA ALA A 53 5.00 -22.72 -21.72
C ALA A 53 6.38 -22.51 -21.07
N ARG A 54 6.48 -22.53 -19.73
CA ARG A 54 7.70 -22.18 -18.97
C ARG A 54 8.14 -23.26 -17.97
N LEU A 55 8.18 -24.51 -18.41
CA LEU A 55 9.04 -25.51 -17.77
C LEU A 55 10.41 -25.51 -18.47
N PRO A 56 11.54 -25.35 -17.74
CA PRO A 56 12.85 -25.59 -18.31
C PRO A 56 12.99 -27.08 -18.70
N ILE A 57 13.40 -27.34 -19.94
CA ILE A 57 13.57 -28.69 -20.51
C ILE A 57 14.77 -29.46 -19.92
N ASP A 58 15.59 -28.84 -19.08
CA ASP A 58 16.78 -29.50 -18.50
C ASP A 58 16.50 -30.36 -17.25
N PHE A 59 15.24 -30.65 -16.93
CA PHE A 59 14.89 -31.57 -15.84
C PHE A 59 14.47 -32.98 -16.31
N LEU A 60 14.61 -33.29 -17.61
CA LEU A 60 14.18 -34.58 -18.19
C LEU A 60 15.28 -35.41 -18.86
N SER A 61 16.54 -34.97 -18.90
CA SER A 61 17.65 -35.78 -19.41
C SER A 61 18.51 -36.33 -18.27
N GLY A 62 18.14 -37.53 -17.78
CA GLY A 62 19.05 -38.36 -17.00
C GLY A 62 20.28 -38.72 -17.84
N GLY A 63 21.45 -38.26 -17.43
CA GLY A 63 22.72 -38.56 -18.09
C GLY A 63 23.82 -38.79 -17.05
N SER A 64 24.26 -40.04 -16.92
CA SER A 64 25.38 -40.45 -16.10
C SER A 64 26.69 -39.86 -16.62
N SER A 65 27.59 -39.46 -15.72
CA SER A 65 29.02 -39.51 -16.02
C SER A 65 29.82 -39.81 -14.76
N SER A 66 30.60 -40.88 -14.87
CA SER A 66 31.52 -41.44 -13.90
C SER A 66 32.80 -40.62 -13.81
N VAL A 67 33.28 -40.32 -12.59
CA VAL A 67 34.70 -40.10 -12.33
C VAL A 67 35.11 -40.80 -11.04
N THR A 68 36.23 -41.49 -11.15
CA THR A 68 36.86 -42.51 -10.31
C THR A 68 37.38 -42.03 -8.95
N ALA A 69 37.32 -42.94 -7.97
CA ALA A 69 37.89 -42.81 -6.63
C ALA A 69 39.43 -42.92 -6.57
N ARG A 70 40.03 -42.22 -5.58
CA ARG A 70 41.21 -42.66 -4.78
C ARG A 70 41.27 -41.87 -3.46
N GLY A 71 41.67 -42.56 -2.37
CA GLY A 71 41.59 -42.21 -0.93
C GLY A 71 42.24 -40.89 -0.49
N ASP A 72 42.04 -40.39 0.73
CA ASP A 72 42.15 -41.09 2.03
C ASP A 72 41.11 -40.62 3.09
N GLU A 73 40.86 -41.51 4.05
CA GLU A 73 39.75 -41.53 5.02
C GLU A 73 40.17 -41.05 6.43
N LYS A 74 39.16 -40.58 7.20
CA LYS A 74 39.08 -40.44 8.68
C LYS A 74 39.46 -39.10 9.34
N ALA A 75 38.63 -38.09 9.09
CA ALA A 75 38.21 -37.10 10.10
C ALA A 75 36.88 -36.36 9.79
N ALA A 76 36.16 -36.73 8.71
CA ALA A 76 35.10 -35.90 8.12
C ALA A 76 33.67 -36.49 8.17
N GLU A 77 33.44 -37.62 8.85
CA GLU A 77 32.15 -38.31 8.77
C GLU A 77 31.06 -37.76 9.71
N ASN A 78 31.40 -37.05 10.78
CA ASN A 78 30.39 -36.51 11.70
C ASN A 78 29.90 -35.08 11.35
N SER A 79 30.59 -34.32 10.50
CA SER A 79 30.13 -32.99 10.04
C SER A 79 29.39 -33.02 8.71
N ALA A 80 29.64 -34.03 7.87
CA ALA A 80 28.95 -34.21 6.60
C ALA A 80 27.52 -34.70 6.78
N ALA A 81 27.26 -35.57 7.77
CA ALA A 81 25.91 -36.05 8.06
C ALA A 81 25.00 -34.91 8.57
N SER A 82 25.49 -34.02 9.44
CA SER A 82 24.70 -32.88 9.93
C SER A 82 24.45 -31.81 8.85
N MET A 83 25.41 -31.57 7.96
CA MET A 83 25.21 -30.69 6.80
C MET A 83 24.27 -31.32 5.76
N LEU A 84 24.33 -32.63 5.54
CA LEU A 84 23.43 -33.32 4.62
C LEU A 84 22.00 -33.36 5.17
N THR A 85 21.80 -33.53 6.48
CA THR A 85 20.46 -33.45 7.10
C THR A 85 19.91 -32.02 7.09
N ALA A 86 20.75 -31.00 7.27
CA ALA A 86 20.34 -29.59 7.11
C ALA A 86 19.98 -29.26 5.64
N TYR A 87 20.78 -29.74 4.69
CA TYR A 87 20.53 -29.54 3.25
C TYR A 87 19.32 -30.34 2.74
N LEU A 88 19.08 -31.54 3.28
CA LEU A 88 17.89 -32.36 2.99
C LEU A 88 16.63 -31.78 3.63
N ASN A 89 16.72 -31.12 4.79
CA ASN A 89 15.60 -30.38 5.38
C ASN A 89 15.28 -29.09 4.61
N ASP A 90 16.29 -28.34 4.15
CA ASP A 90 16.08 -27.18 3.24
C ASP A 90 15.50 -27.62 1.89
N SER A 91 15.93 -28.78 1.38
CA SER A 91 15.37 -29.38 0.15
C SER A 91 13.96 -29.89 0.35
N ALA A 92 13.60 -30.40 1.53
CA ALA A 92 12.25 -30.85 1.85
C ALA A 92 11.28 -29.67 2.00
N ILE A 93 11.73 -28.54 2.57
CA ILE A 93 10.95 -27.31 2.67
C ILE A 93 10.77 -26.67 1.29
N LEU A 94 11.83 -26.60 0.47
CA LEU A 94 11.74 -26.14 -0.91
C LEU A 94 10.87 -27.07 -1.76
N ASN A 95 10.98 -28.39 -1.60
CA ASN A 95 10.14 -29.37 -2.29
C ASN A 95 8.69 -29.31 -1.83
N SER A 96 8.39 -29.06 -0.55
CA SER A 96 7.02 -28.89 -0.06
C SER A 96 6.38 -27.59 -0.58
N THR A 97 7.18 -26.53 -0.71
CA THR A 97 6.76 -25.23 -1.28
C THR A 97 6.53 -25.34 -2.79
N ILE A 98 7.41 -26.05 -3.51
CA ILE A 98 7.27 -26.36 -4.94
C ILE A 98 6.11 -27.33 -5.17
N GLN A 99 5.93 -28.37 -4.35
CA GLN A 99 4.80 -29.30 -4.46
C GLN A 99 3.47 -28.62 -4.18
N SER A 100 3.42 -27.71 -3.20
CA SER A 100 2.24 -26.90 -2.94
C SER A 100 1.93 -25.99 -4.12
N GLY A 101 2.92 -25.25 -4.64
CA GLY A 101 2.77 -24.45 -5.87
C GLY A 101 2.39 -25.28 -7.11
N GLN A 102 2.89 -26.51 -7.24
CA GLN A 102 2.53 -27.43 -8.32
C GLN A 102 1.12 -28.02 -8.16
N LYS A 103 0.65 -28.23 -6.94
CA LYS A 103 -0.71 -28.71 -6.65
C LYS A 103 -1.73 -27.63 -7.01
N VAL A 104 -1.43 -26.38 -6.64
CA VAL A 104 -2.16 -25.18 -7.08
C VAL A 104 -2.24 -25.09 -8.61
N LEU A 105 -1.10 -25.20 -9.29
CA LEU A 105 -1.02 -25.12 -10.75
C LEU A 105 -1.74 -26.28 -11.46
N ARG A 106 -1.73 -27.49 -10.90
CA ARG A 106 -2.45 -28.66 -11.42
C ARG A 106 -3.96 -28.52 -11.26
N THR A 107 -4.44 -27.97 -10.14
CA THR A 107 -5.86 -27.70 -9.92
C THR A 107 -6.35 -26.65 -10.91
N VAL A 108 -5.60 -25.57 -11.14
CA VAL A 108 -5.89 -24.55 -12.16
C VAL A 108 -5.92 -25.16 -13.58
N ALA A 109 -4.94 -26.01 -13.92
CA ALA A 109 -4.86 -26.67 -15.22
C ALA A 109 -5.97 -27.73 -15.46
N GLN A 110 -6.36 -28.47 -14.41
CA GLN A 110 -7.44 -29.47 -14.49
C GLN A 110 -8.82 -28.80 -14.65
N THR A 111 -9.05 -27.67 -13.97
CA THR A 111 -10.25 -26.86 -14.17
C THR A 111 -10.31 -26.28 -15.59
N ALA A 112 -9.18 -25.79 -16.12
CA ALA A 112 -9.09 -25.25 -17.47
C ALA A 112 -9.34 -26.30 -18.58
N ASN A 113 -8.82 -27.53 -18.42
CA ASN A 113 -9.02 -28.61 -19.40
C ASN A 113 -10.46 -29.13 -19.49
N SER A 114 -11.28 -28.94 -18.45
CA SER A 114 -12.68 -29.38 -18.44
C SER A 114 -13.64 -28.45 -19.20
N ILE A 115 -13.16 -27.30 -19.66
CA ILE A 115 -13.97 -26.19 -20.20
C ILE A 115 -13.79 -26.00 -21.72
N LEU A 116 -12.88 -26.73 -22.37
CA LEU A 116 -12.59 -26.58 -23.81
C LEU A 116 -13.40 -27.55 -24.68
N PRO A 117 -14.24 -27.08 -25.64
CA PRO A 117 -14.61 -27.86 -26.81
C PRO A 117 -13.39 -27.98 -27.74
N GLY A 118 -13.07 -29.20 -28.16
CA GLY A 118 -11.88 -29.50 -28.96
C GLY A 118 -11.95 -28.99 -30.40
N VAL A 119 -11.49 -27.76 -30.63
CA VAL A 119 -10.97 -27.30 -31.92
C VAL A 119 -9.92 -26.23 -31.59
N LEU A 120 -8.63 -26.56 -31.71
CA LEU A 120 -7.48 -25.67 -31.93
C LEU A 120 -6.18 -26.44 -31.59
N GLN A 121 -5.78 -27.32 -32.50
CA GLN A 121 -4.42 -27.84 -32.59
C GLN A 121 -4.01 -27.64 -34.04
N GLU A 122 -3.13 -26.69 -34.33
CA GLU A 122 -2.16 -26.70 -35.44
C GLU A 122 -1.44 -25.34 -35.55
N GLY A 123 -0.11 -25.36 -35.56
CA GLY A 123 0.71 -24.22 -35.99
C GLY A 123 1.97 -23.90 -35.16
N ILE A 124 2.94 -24.82 -35.04
CA ILE A 124 4.35 -24.45 -34.76
C ILE A 124 5.26 -25.32 -35.64
N LEU A 125 6.19 -24.64 -36.35
CA LEU A 125 7.52 -25.05 -36.85
C LEU A 125 7.73 -24.71 -38.33
N LEU A 126 8.63 -23.77 -38.64
CA LEU A 126 9.48 -23.82 -39.85
C LEU A 126 10.88 -23.19 -39.58
N PRO A 127 11.97 -23.79 -40.10
CA PRO A 127 13.33 -23.26 -40.05
C PRO A 127 13.64 -22.29 -41.22
N ALA A 128 14.61 -21.39 -41.04
CA ALA A 128 15.11 -20.52 -42.12
C ALA A 128 16.31 -21.15 -42.86
N GLU A 129 16.41 -20.89 -44.17
CA GLU A 129 17.10 -21.69 -45.20
C GLU A 129 18.60 -21.42 -45.46
N ASP A 130 19.33 -20.56 -44.74
CA ASP A 130 20.69 -20.15 -45.21
C ASP A 130 21.90 -20.66 -44.40
N GLY A 131 21.70 -21.55 -43.43
CA GLY A 131 22.77 -22.39 -42.86
C GLY A 131 23.94 -21.65 -42.17
N ARG A 132 23.86 -20.33 -41.92
CA ARG A 132 24.92 -19.57 -41.25
C ARG A 132 24.53 -19.21 -39.82
N ARG A 133 25.22 -19.82 -38.85
CA ARG A 133 25.18 -19.39 -37.44
C ARG A 133 25.87 -18.03 -37.31
N ARG A 134 25.12 -16.97 -37.00
CA ARG A 134 25.69 -15.71 -36.51
C ARG A 134 25.54 -15.67 -34.99
N ALA A 135 26.68 -15.64 -34.29
CA ALA A 135 26.73 -15.28 -32.88
C ALA A 135 26.60 -13.76 -32.76
N VAL A 136 25.55 -13.29 -32.10
CA VAL A 136 25.48 -11.91 -31.60
C VAL A 136 25.75 -11.98 -30.10
N SER A 137 26.87 -11.36 -29.70
CA SER A 137 27.29 -11.23 -28.31
C SER A 137 26.31 -10.34 -27.54
N PHE A 138 25.66 -10.88 -26.51
CA PHE A 138 24.87 -10.13 -25.54
C PHE A 138 25.59 -10.12 -24.17
N SER A 139 26.32 -9.04 -23.91
CA SER A 139 26.77 -8.65 -22.57
C SER A 139 26.14 -7.30 -22.21
N ALA A 140 24.81 -7.29 -22.15
CA ALA A 140 23.99 -6.29 -21.48
C ALA A 140 22.57 -6.84 -21.41
N PHE A 141 22.03 -6.98 -20.20
CA PHE A 141 20.63 -7.33 -19.92
C PHE A 141 20.16 -8.71 -20.43
N SER A 142 20.18 -9.71 -19.55
CA SER A 142 19.47 -10.97 -19.77
C SER A 142 17.95 -10.76 -19.61
N ILE A 143 17.33 -10.14 -20.61
CA ILE A 143 15.86 -10.06 -20.77
C ILE A 143 15.40 -11.40 -21.36
N SER A 144 14.36 -12.02 -20.78
CA SER A 144 13.91 -13.34 -21.26
C SER A 144 13.16 -13.23 -22.59
N PRO A 145 13.12 -14.27 -23.43
CA PRO A 145 12.35 -14.27 -24.69
C PRO A 145 10.86 -13.96 -24.52
N LEU A 146 10.27 -14.23 -23.35
CA LEU A 146 8.89 -13.83 -23.06
C LEU A 146 8.77 -12.33 -22.85
N ASP A 147 9.75 -11.70 -22.20
CA ASP A 147 9.74 -10.26 -21.97
C ASP A 147 9.84 -9.53 -23.31
N GLN A 148 10.60 -10.06 -24.28
CA GLN A 148 10.58 -9.58 -25.67
C GLN A 148 9.22 -9.78 -26.34
N ALA A 149 8.56 -10.94 -26.16
CA ALA A 149 7.24 -11.19 -26.74
C ALA A 149 6.14 -10.28 -26.14
N ILE A 150 6.20 -9.98 -24.84
CA ILE A 150 5.31 -9.03 -24.16
C ILE A 150 5.59 -7.60 -24.64
N ILE A 151 6.86 -7.20 -24.77
CA ILE A 151 7.23 -5.87 -25.30
C ILE A 151 6.78 -5.72 -26.77
N SER A 152 6.87 -6.78 -27.58
CA SER A 152 6.42 -6.77 -28.98
C SER A 152 4.89 -6.79 -29.13
N ALA A 153 4.16 -7.38 -28.18
CA ALA A 153 2.70 -7.49 -28.24
C ALA A 153 1.96 -6.31 -27.57
N VAL A 154 2.56 -5.69 -26.55
CA VAL A 154 1.91 -4.68 -25.68
C VAL A 154 2.62 -3.31 -25.74
N GLY A 155 3.71 -3.20 -26.51
CA GLY A 155 4.59 -2.03 -26.56
C GLY A 155 5.60 -2.02 -25.41
N GLU A 156 6.68 -1.23 -25.54
CA GLU A 156 7.61 -1.01 -24.43
C GLU A 156 6.87 -0.50 -23.19
N VAL A 157 7.18 -1.09 -22.02
CA VAL A 157 6.78 -0.54 -20.73
C VAL A 157 7.61 0.72 -20.48
N GLY A 158 7.08 1.88 -20.87
CA GLY A 158 7.65 3.18 -20.50
C GLY A 158 7.26 4.37 -21.37
N SER A 159 6.86 5.46 -20.70
CA SER A 159 6.75 6.86 -21.17
C SER A 159 5.52 7.28 -21.99
N PHE A 160 4.31 7.07 -21.45
CA PHE A 160 3.26 8.08 -21.65
C PHE A 160 3.20 8.98 -20.42
N HIS A 161 3.92 10.11 -20.49
CA HIS A 161 3.70 11.24 -19.61
C HIS A 161 2.60 12.09 -20.27
N TRP A 162 1.36 11.92 -19.84
CA TRP A 162 0.29 12.78 -20.32
C TRP A 162 0.15 13.95 -19.35
N THR A 163 0.72 15.08 -19.73
CA THR A 163 0.26 16.37 -19.21
C THR A 163 -1.10 16.60 -19.85
N GLY A 164 -2.17 16.34 -19.11
CA GLY A 164 -3.49 16.61 -19.63
C GLY A 164 -3.62 18.03 -20.10
N GLN A 165 -4.21 18.23 -21.28
CA GLN A 165 -4.96 19.47 -21.47
C GLN A 165 -5.90 19.59 -20.28
N GLN A 166 -5.81 20.72 -19.57
CA GLN A 166 -6.75 21.13 -18.53
C GLN A 166 -8.17 21.04 -19.11
N GLN A 167 -8.82 19.88 -19.04
CA GLN A 167 -10.25 19.86 -18.89
C GLN A 167 -10.45 20.30 -17.46
N SER A 168 -10.97 21.52 -17.31
CA SER A 168 -11.33 22.10 -16.04
C SER A 168 -12.17 21.08 -15.27
N ALA A 169 -11.54 20.40 -14.31
CA ALA A 169 -12.27 20.00 -13.12
C ALA A 169 -12.94 21.29 -12.64
N SER A 170 -14.23 21.26 -12.33
CA SER A 170 -14.94 22.40 -11.79
C SER A 170 -14.43 22.67 -10.37
N VAL A 171 -13.23 23.22 -10.29
CA VAL A 171 -12.69 23.89 -9.12
C VAL A 171 -13.25 25.30 -9.23
N GLU A 172 -14.05 25.73 -8.25
CA GLU A 172 -14.37 27.14 -8.09
C GLU A 172 -13.07 27.88 -7.73
N ALA A 173 -12.30 28.23 -8.75
CA ALA A 173 -11.05 28.94 -8.60
C ALA A 173 -11.34 30.40 -8.23
N GLY A 174 -10.72 30.84 -7.14
CA GLY A 174 -10.68 32.24 -6.73
C GLY A 174 -10.04 33.16 -7.79
N PRO A 175 -10.04 34.48 -7.52
CA PRO A 175 -9.78 35.51 -8.52
C PRO A 175 -8.40 35.37 -9.20
N SER A 176 -8.38 35.71 -10.49
CA SER A 176 -7.21 35.66 -11.37
C SER A 176 -6.01 36.44 -10.80
N VAL A 177 -4.87 35.77 -10.72
CA VAL A 177 -3.61 36.28 -10.15
C VAL A 177 -2.97 37.34 -11.08
N GLU A 178 -2.98 38.61 -10.65
CA GLU A 178 -2.75 39.83 -11.45
C GLU A 178 -1.29 40.22 -11.78
N SER A 179 -0.24 39.49 -11.36
CA SER A 179 1.16 39.84 -11.74
C SER A 179 2.08 38.65 -12.02
N ARG A 180 3.04 38.83 -12.96
CA ARG A 180 4.06 37.82 -13.33
C ARG A 180 4.90 37.37 -12.12
N GLU A 181 5.22 38.30 -11.23
CA GLU A 181 6.02 38.03 -10.04
C GLU A 181 5.26 37.21 -9.01
N LEU A 182 3.96 37.46 -8.81
CA LEU A 182 3.13 36.62 -7.96
C LEU A 182 3.02 35.19 -8.50
N ARG A 183 2.98 35.01 -9.83
CA ARG A 183 3.00 33.67 -10.44
C ARG A 183 4.31 32.94 -10.17
N LYS A 184 5.45 33.62 -10.30
CA LYS A 184 6.76 33.03 -9.98
C LYS A 184 6.86 32.67 -8.50
N LEU A 185 6.43 33.57 -7.62
CA LEU A 185 6.45 33.34 -6.18
C LEU A 185 5.53 32.18 -5.78
N ASN A 186 4.29 32.14 -6.26
CA ASN A 186 3.36 31.05 -5.98
C ASN A 186 3.81 29.72 -6.58
N LEU A 187 4.51 29.75 -7.73
CA LEU A 187 5.15 28.56 -8.27
C LEU A 187 6.24 28.06 -7.31
N ALA A 188 7.11 28.93 -6.81
CA ALA A 188 8.13 28.55 -5.84
C ALA A 188 7.51 28.04 -4.52
N LEU A 189 6.50 28.73 -3.98
CA LEU A 189 5.80 28.31 -2.77
C LEU A 189 5.17 26.93 -2.93
N GLY A 190 4.48 26.66 -4.04
CA GLY A 190 3.91 25.36 -4.33
C GLY A 190 4.98 24.26 -4.40
N LEU A 191 6.10 24.53 -5.08
CA LEU A 191 7.27 23.63 -5.17
C LEU A 191 8.05 23.46 -3.87
N HIS A 192 7.64 24.15 -2.81
CA HIS A 192 8.21 24.04 -1.47
C HIS A 192 7.13 23.86 -0.40
N GLY A 193 5.95 23.35 -0.74
CA GLY A 193 4.96 22.95 0.27
C GLY A 193 4.25 24.06 1.00
N LEU A 194 4.27 25.26 0.45
CA LEU A 194 3.58 26.39 1.02
C LEU A 194 2.31 26.68 0.22
N PRO A 195 1.21 27.07 0.90
CA PRO A 195 0.01 27.47 0.20
C PRO A 195 0.27 28.69 -0.70
N PRO A 196 -0.45 28.80 -1.83
CA PRO A 196 -0.31 29.96 -2.72
C PRO A 196 -0.78 31.24 -2.03
N LEU A 197 -0.10 32.35 -2.31
CA LEU A 197 -0.48 33.67 -1.84
C LEU A 197 -1.61 34.27 -2.70
N PRO A 198 -2.63 34.88 -2.08
CA PRO A 198 -3.75 35.48 -2.81
C PRO A 198 -3.35 36.73 -3.60
N PHE A 199 -2.31 37.44 -3.16
CA PHE A 199 -1.76 38.63 -3.82
C PHE A 199 -0.27 38.79 -3.52
N ALA A 200 0.43 39.60 -4.32
CA ALA A 200 1.85 39.88 -4.12
C ALA A 200 2.04 40.70 -2.84
N PRO A 201 3.05 40.40 -2.00
CA PRO A 201 3.36 41.21 -0.83
C PRO A 201 3.51 42.68 -1.23
N ARG A 202 2.89 43.62 -0.48
CA ARG A 202 2.86 45.06 -0.80
C ARG A 202 4.26 45.68 -0.93
N LYS A 203 5.25 45.17 -0.18
CA LYS A 203 6.67 45.58 -0.27
C LYS A 203 7.35 45.23 -1.60
N ILE A 204 6.74 44.38 -2.42
CA ILE A 204 7.19 44.09 -3.80
C ILE A 204 6.66 45.13 -4.79
N ASN A 205 5.61 45.88 -4.42
CA ASN A 205 4.86 46.77 -5.33
C ASN A 205 5.05 48.27 -5.05
N GLN A 206 5.83 48.68 -4.04
CA GLN A 206 6.06 50.10 -3.74
C GLN A 206 7.54 50.37 -3.45
N ALA A 207 8.19 51.07 -4.36
CA ALA A 207 9.54 51.60 -4.19
C ALA A 207 9.57 52.59 -3.01
N SER A 208 10.07 52.17 -1.85
CA SER A 208 10.45 53.09 -0.78
C SER A 208 11.63 52.53 0.02
N GLU A 209 12.50 53.43 0.46
CA GLU A 209 13.91 53.26 0.87
C GLU A 209 14.18 52.41 2.13
N ALA A 210 13.30 51.50 2.53
CA ALA A 210 13.51 50.61 3.69
C ALA A 210 13.56 49.14 3.25
N GLU A 211 14.79 48.60 3.11
CA GLU A 211 15.14 47.19 2.78
C GLU A 211 14.04 46.43 2.04
N GLU A 212 14.06 46.58 0.70
CA GLU A 212 13.23 45.79 -0.22
C GLU A 212 13.45 44.30 0.03
N VAL A 213 12.41 43.58 0.46
CA VAL A 213 12.38 42.13 0.32
C VAL A 213 11.91 41.84 -1.09
N SER A 214 12.84 41.58 -2.01
CA SER A 214 12.51 41.25 -3.39
C SER A 214 11.81 39.88 -3.49
N VAL A 215 11.12 39.63 -4.59
CA VAL A 215 10.50 38.33 -4.89
C VAL A 215 11.53 37.21 -4.86
N GLU A 216 12.73 37.50 -5.37
CA GLU A 216 13.87 36.60 -5.39
C GLU A 216 14.32 36.23 -3.97
N VAL A 217 14.35 37.17 -3.03
CA VAL A 217 14.67 36.88 -1.62
C VAL A 217 13.63 35.96 -0.98
N LEU A 218 12.34 36.17 -1.26
CA LEU A 218 11.29 35.27 -0.77
C LEU A 218 11.42 33.88 -1.38
N ILE A 219 11.69 33.79 -2.69
CA ILE A 219 11.94 32.52 -3.36
C ILE A 219 13.15 31.81 -2.75
N ASP A 220 14.25 32.52 -2.48
CA ASP A 220 15.45 31.97 -1.85
C ASP A 220 15.18 31.44 -0.43
N ASN A 221 14.39 32.15 0.36
CA ASN A 221 13.99 31.69 1.70
C ASN A 221 13.16 30.41 1.62
N VAL A 222 12.21 30.39 0.70
CA VAL A 222 11.36 29.23 0.44
C VAL A 222 12.20 28.04 -0.04
N ILE A 223 13.18 28.27 -0.92
CA ILE A 223 14.16 27.26 -1.37
C ILE A 223 14.98 26.70 -0.21
N ARG A 224 15.30 27.54 0.79
CA ARG A 224 16.01 27.13 2.01
C ARG A 224 15.11 26.44 3.03
N GLY A 225 13.80 26.32 2.76
CA GLY A 225 12.83 25.73 3.67
C GLY A 225 12.50 26.62 4.87
N GLU A 226 12.80 27.92 4.79
CA GLU A 226 12.43 28.89 5.82
C GLU A 226 10.94 29.22 5.71
N PRO A 227 10.22 29.37 6.83
CA PRO A 227 8.86 29.89 6.80
C PRO A 227 8.83 31.31 6.25
N LEU A 228 7.67 31.73 5.74
CA LEU A 228 7.48 33.12 5.34
C LEU A 228 7.64 34.04 6.56
N SER A 229 8.32 35.19 6.38
CA SER A 229 8.58 36.11 7.49
C SER A 229 7.27 36.62 8.11
N ARG A 230 7.28 36.88 9.43
CA ARG A 230 6.09 37.39 10.14
C ARG A 230 5.56 38.68 9.51
N GLU A 231 6.44 39.53 8.99
CA GLU A 231 6.11 40.78 8.31
C GLU A 231 5.41 40.53 6.96
N THR A 232 5.84 39.51 6.22
CA THR A 232 5.20 39.09 4.97
C THR A 232 3.83 38.50 5.28
N LEU A 233 3.78 37.58 6.24
CA LEU A 233 2.56 36.91 6.65
C LEU A 233 1.48 37.87 7.12
N LYS A 234 1.80 38.85 7.97
CA LYS A 234 0.82 39.84 8.50
C LYS A 234 -0.10 40.46 7.44
N GLN A 235 0.36 40.59 6.19
CA GLN A 235 -0.42 41.14 5.09
C GLN A 235 -1.58 40.22 4.65
N TYR A 236 -1.43 38.92 4.86
CA TYR A 236 -2.39 37.88 4.51
C TYR A 236 -3.30 37.49 5.66
N ARG A 237 -3.00 37.90 6.89
CA ARG A 237 -3.68 37.45 8.12
C ARG A 237 -5.21 37.55 8.03
N ASP A 238 -5.71 38.62 7.43
CA ASP A 238 -7.14 38.90 7.35
C ASP A 238 -7.77 38.40 6.03
N VAL A 239 -6.98 37.76 5.16
CA VAL A 239 -7.41 37.32 3.81
C VAL A 239 -7.31 35.81 3.64
N VAL A 240 -6.33 35.15 4.27
CA VAL A 240 -6.25 33.69 4.30
C VAL A 240 -6.84 33.17 5.60
N GLY A 241 -7.43 31.97 5.58
CA GLY A 241 -7.97 31.34 6.80
C GLY A 241 -6.90 31.18 7.88
N ALA A 242 -7.28 31.21 9.17
CA ALA A 242 -6.33 31.21 10.28
C ALA A 242 -5.45 29.94 10.31
N SER A 243 -6.00 28.81 9.91
CA SER A 243 -5.29 27.52 9.73
C SER A 243 -4.24 27.56 8.62
N ILE A 244 -4.56 28.16 7.46
CA ILE A 244 -3.59 28.41 6.37
C ILE A 244 -2.50 29.33 6.87
N PHE A 245 -2.89 30.41 7.54
CA PHE A 245 -1.96 31.39 8.10
C PHE A 245 -0.96 30.74 9.06
N LYS A 246 -1.40 29.84 9.93
CA LYS A 246 -0.53 29.04 10.81
C LYS A 246 0.34 28.07 10.03
N THR A 247 -0.22 27.40 9.02
CA THR A 247 0.55 26.49 8.16
C THR A 247 1.70 27.21 7.47
N MET A 248 1.50 28.45 7.00
CA MET A 248 2.57 29.25 6.38
C MET A 248 3.66 29.71 7.38
N GLN A 249 3.40 29.67 8.68
CA GLN A 249 4.40 29.96 9.73
C GLN A 249 5.29 28.76 10.03
N LEU A 250 4.87 27.56 9.63
CA LEU A 250 5.65 26.36 9.81
C LEU A 250 6.68 26.28 8.68
N PRO A 251 7.92 25.85 8.98
CA PRO A 251 8.81 25.39 7.94
C PRO A 251 8.08 24.31 7.13
N PRO A 252 8.09 24.36 5.79
CA PRO A 252 7.42 23.35 4.98
C PRO A 252 7.95 21.93 5.21
N VAL A 253 9.10 21.81 5.87
CA VAL A 253 9.85 20.59 6.13
C VAL A 253 9.83 20.22 7.63
N ALA A 254 9.10 20.96 8.48
CA ALA A 254 9.09 20.68 9.91
C ALA A 254 8.49 19.29 10.19
N MET A 255 9.24 18.52 10.96
CA MET A 255 9.02 17.10 11.21
C MET A 255 8.51 16.90 12.63
N PRO A 256 7.20 16.99 12.89
CA PRO A 256 6.69 16.58 14.19
C PRO A 256 6.89 15.07 14.37
N GLY A 257 7.24 14.64 15.59
CA GLY A 257 7.03 13.25 16.00
C GLY A 257 8.03 12.19 15.57
N VAL A 258 9.27 12.55 15.23
CA VAL A 258 10.32 11.53 15.05
C VAL A 258 10.86 11.14 16.42
N SER A 259 10.50 9.94 16.90
CA SER A 259 11.10 9.35 18.09
C SER A 259 12.61 9.19 17.92
N GLU A 260 13.39 9.51 18.96
CA GLU A 260 14.86 9.36 18.95
C GLU A 260 15.30 7.90 18.79
N GLY A 261 14.42 6.95 19.08
CA GLY A 261 14.74 5.52 18.95
C GLY A 261 14.59 4.97 17.54
N LEU A 262 13.96 5.70 16.61
CA LEU A 262 13.75 5.30 15.22
C LEU A 262 14.97 5.62 14.36
N ALA A 263 15.14 4.89 13.26
CA ALA A 263 16.15 5.20 12.26
C ALA A 263 15.94 6.61 11.68
N ALA A 264 17.04 7.32 11.45
CA ALA A 264 17.07 8.58 10.71
C ALA A 264 16.81 8.32 9.22
N SER A 265 15.56 8.01 8.90
CA SER A 265 15.14 7.40 7.65
C SER A 265 13.93 8.12 7.07
N PRO A 266 13.78 8.16 5.73
CA PRO A 266 12.57 8.62 5.09
C PRO A 266 11.28 7.99 5.65
N TRP A 267 11.33 6.69 5.95
CA TRP A 267 10.22 5.89 6.47
C TRP A 267 10.79 4.84 7.45
N SER A 268 10.79 5.17 8.73
CA SER A 268 11.21 4.27 9.82
C SER A 268 10.04 3.60 10.53
N SER A 269 8.81 4.07 10.30
CA SER A 269 7.56 3.48 10.77
C SER A 269 6.49 3.55 9.67
N PRO A 270 5.38 2.79 9.80
CA PRO A 270 4.23 2.90 8.92
C PRO A 270 3.65 4.31 8.99
N HIS A 271 3.09 4.81 7.89
CA HIS A 271 2.65 6.20 7.77
C HIS A 271 3.75 7.22 8.11
N ARG A 272 5.01 6.78 7.93
CA ARG A 272 6.27 7.54 7.97
C ARG A 272 6.88 7.77 9.34
N THR A 273 6.10 8.24 10.32
CA THR A 273 6.56 8.53 11.70
C THR A 273 5.53 8.06 12.73
N GLY A 274 5.84 8.24 14.03
CA GLY A 274 4.88 7.97 15.11
C GLY A 274 3.58 8.77 14.99
N PHE A 275 3.61 9.96 14.38
CA PHE A 275 2.40 10.79 14.20
C PHE A 275 1.47 10.28 13.08
N ALA A 276 1.93 9.31 12.29
CA ALA A 276 1.18 8.64 11.23
C ALA A 276 0.56 9.56 10.16
N GLN A 277 1.13 10.75 9.94
CA GLN A 277 0.58 11.75 9.03
C GLN A 277 0.73 11.40 7.54
N ALA A 278 1.67 10.51 7.17
CA ALA A 278 2.06 10.22 5.78
C ALA A 278 2.49 11.45 4.93
N SER A 279 2.74 12.61 5.55
CA SER A 279 3.37 13.78 4.93
C SER A 279 4.88 13.68 5.01
N SER A 280 5.57 13.94 3.89
CA SER A 280 7.01 13.74 3.73
C SER A 280 7.76 15.03 3.40
N PRO A 281 8.89 15.35 4.06
CA PRO A 281 9.74 16.48 3.73
C PRO A 281 10.55 16.22 2.45
N TYR A 282 10.68 14.97 2.02
CA TYR A 282 11.46 14.63 0.84
C TYR A 282 10.76 15.14 -0.41
N ARG A 283 11.53 15.69 -1.35
CA ARG A 283 11.02 16.10 -2.66
C ARG A 283 10.56 14.86 -3.44
N GLY A 284 9.26 14.80 -3.71
CA GLY A 284 8.67 13.86 -4.67
C GLY A 284 8.79 14.38 -6.11
N PRO A 285 8.54 13.54 -7.12
CA PRO A 285 8.51 13.96 -8.52
C PRO A 285 7.40 14.99 -8.79
N ASP A 286 7.74 16.13 -9.40
CA ASP A 286 6.81 17.26 -9.57
C ASP A 286 6.27 17.41 -11.00
N GLY A 287 6.65 16.51 -11.90
CA GLY A 287 6.26 16.54 -13.32
C GLY A 287 7.11 17.48 -14.18
N SER A 288 8.11 18.16 -13.62
CA SER A 288 9.07 18.96 -14.40
C SER A 288 10.05 18.11 -15.21
N ARG A 289 10.21 16.83 -14.83
CA ARG A 289 11.10 15.86 -15.45
C ARG A 289 10.34 14.62 -15.91
N ARG A 290 10.90 13.91 -16.88
CA ARG A 290 10.32 12.66 -17.36
C ARG A 290 10.41 11.61 -16.25
N LEU A 291 9.37 10.81 -16.11
CA LEU A 291 9.35 9.71 -15.15
C LEU A 291 9.74 8.38 -15.82
N THR A 292 10.46 7.57 -15.08
CA THR A 292 10.72 6.16 -15.36
C THR A 292 10.36 5.33 -14.13
N HIS A 293 10.12 4.03 -14.29
CA HIS A 293 9.99 3.15 -13.15
C HIS A 293 10.73 1.83 -13.34
N ASN A 294 11.09 1.21 -12.22
CA ASN A 294 11.55 -0.17 -12.17
C ASN A 294 10.55 -0.99 -11.37
N PHE A 295 10.34 -2.23 -11.80
CA PHE A 295 9.51 -3.19 -11.10
C PHE A 295 10.36 -4.38 -10.62
N LEU A 296 10.60 -4.46 -9.30
CA LEU A 296 11.18 -5.66 -8.69
C LEU A 296 10.07 -6.70 -8.53
N ASN A 297 9.75 -7.42 -9.60
CA ASN A 297 8.73 -8.46 -9.60
C ASN A 297 9.32 -9.76 -9.02
N ARG A 298 8.98 -10.05 -7.76
CA ARG A 298 9.41 -11.23 -7.01
C ARG A 298 8.21 -11.78 -6.22
N ALA A 299 7.23 -12.32 -6.94
CA ALA A 299 5.92 -12.74 -6.42
C ALA A 299 5.95 -13.71 -5.23
N VAL A 300 7.06 -14.42 -5.00
CA VAL A 300 7.22 -15.36 -3.87
C VAL A 300 8.03 -14.77 -2.73
N ILE A 301 8.78 -13.68 -2.96
CA ILE A 301 9.71 -13.12 -1.96
C ILE A 301 9.20 -11.77 -1.48
N ALA A 302 8.94 -10.84 -2.40
CA ALA A 302 8.57 -9.46 -2.07
C ALA A 302 7.11 -9.17 -2.48
N ASN A 303 6.20 -10.11 -2.26
CA ASN A 303 4.78 -9.91 -2.56
C ASN A 303 4.06 -9.08 -1.49
N ASN A 304 3.32 -8.07 -1.94
CA ASN A 304 2.50 -7.20 -1.11
C ASN A 304 3.20 -6.61 0.13
N PRO A 305 4.38 -5.97 0.02
CA PRO A 305 4.98 -5.29 1.14
C PRO A 305 4.24 -3.98 1.40
N ILE A 306 3.50 -3.91 2.51
CA ILE A 306 2.64 -2.76 2.81
C ILE A 306 3.44 -1.48 3.06
N THR A 307 4.55 -1.57 3.78
CA THR A 307 5.49 -0.45 4.01
C THR A 307 6.91 -0.93 3.75
N LEU A 308 7.72 -0.10 3.10
CA LEU A 308 9.16 -0.32 2.90
C LEU A 308 9.95 0.64 3.78
N PHE A 309 10.99 0.13 4.44
CA PHE A 309 11.71 0.86 5.47
C PHE A 309 13.13 1.18 5.01
N TYR A 310 13.42 2.45 4.84
CA TYR A 310 14.72 2.91 4.35
C TYR A 310 15.77 2.78 5.44
N THR A 311 16.96 2.27 5.13
CA THR A 311 18.13 2.42 6.02
C THR A 311 18.52 3.89 6.16
N ALA A 312 19.25 4.23 7.22
CA ALA A 312 19.64 5.62 7.48
C ALA A 312 20.55 6.17 6.37
N ASP A 313 21.41 5.32 5.80
CA ASP A 313 22.24 5.66 4.64
C ASP A 313 21.47 5.68 3.32
N GLN A 314 20.18 5.31 3.37
CA GLN A 314 19.27 5.24 2.25
C GLN A 314 19.84 4.35 1.12
N LYS A 315 20.62 3.32 1.38
CA LYS A 315 21.05 2.39 0.32
C LYS A 315 20.20 1.13 0.25
N TYR A 316 19.48 0.82 1.32
CA TYR A 316 18.69 -0.39 1.40
C TYR A 316 17.27 -0.09 1.86
N LEU A 317 16.40 -1.05 1.57
CA LEU A 317 15.02 -1.10 2.00
C LEU A 317 14.80 -2.44 2.70
N TRP A 318 14.28 -2.39 3.91
CA TRP A 318 13.69 -3.55 4.56
C TRP A 318 12.22 -3.66 4.18
N GLY A 319 11.73 -4.88 4.07
CA GLY A 319 10.32 -5.13 3.83
C GLY A 319 9.89 -6.48 4.40
N SER A 320 8.59 -6.55 4.67
CA SER A 320 7.90 -7.76 5.08
C SER A 320 6.86 -8.10 4.02
N SER A 321 6.82 -9.34 3.58
CA SER A 321 5.82 -9.85 2.64
C SER A 321 4.97 -10.94 3.29
N TRP A 322 4.05 -11.51 2.50
CA TRP A 322 3.32 -12.71 2.89
C TRP A 322 4.21 -13.86 3.32
N THR A 323 5.33 -14.03 2.62
CA THR A 323 6.13 -15.26 2.65
C THR A 323 7.52 -15.05 3.23
N THR A 324 8.03 -13.82 3.26
CA THR A 324 9.41 -13.56 3.70
C THR A 324 9.56 -12.23 4.42
N ILE A 325 10.65 -12.10 5.17
CA ILE A 325 11.28 -10.81 5.48
C ILE A 325 12.42 -10.65 4.49
N PHE A 326 12.53 -9.50 3.85
CA PHE A 326 13.50 -9.30 2.78
C PHE A 326 14.22 -7.96 2.88
N LYS A 327 15.40 -7.91 2.27
CA LYS A 327 16.20 -6.70 2.12
C LYS A 327 16.47 -6.44 0.64
N VAL A 328 16.30 -5.20 0.21
CA VAL A 328 16.51 -4.76 -1.18
C VAL A 328 17.53 -3.64 -1.21
N ALA A 329 18.52 -3.74 -2.09
CA ALA A 329 19.45 -2.66 -2.40
C ALA A 329 18.81 -1.69 -3.38
N ARG A 330 18.95 -0.39 -3.09
CA ARG A 330 18.51 0.73 -3.91
C ARG A 330 19.70 1.31 -4.66
N GLY A 331 19.85 0.88 -5.91
CA GLY A 331 20.84 1.45 -6.83
C GLY A 331 20.40 2.80 -7.38
N LYS A 332 21.20 3.41 -8.26
CA LYS A 332 20.82 4.67 -8.92
C LYS A 332 19.60 4.52 -9.82
N SER A 333 19.47 3.38 -10.51
CA SER A 333 18.47 3.14 -11.55
C SER A 333 17.77 1.77 -11.45
N SER A 334 17.98 1.04 -10.35
CA SER A 334 17.39 -0.29 -10.17
C SER A 334 17.23 -0.66 -8.70
N LEU A 335 16.36 -1.64 -8.45
CA LEU A 335 16.22 -2.35 -7.19
C LEU A 335 16.80 -3.76 -7.36
N ARG A 336 17.54 -4.24 -6.37
CA ARG A 336 18.10 -5.60 -6.34
C ARG A 336 17.76 -6.26 -5.02
N LEU A 337 17.14 -7.43 -5.06
CA LEU A 337 17.00 -8.27 -3.86
C LEU A 337 18.40 -8.63 -3.34
N VAL A 338 18.66 -8.35 -2.07
CA VAL A 338 19.93 -8.64 -1.41
C VAL A 338 19.85 -10.02 -0.78
N ASP A 339 18.92 -10.18 0.15
CA ASP A 339 18.72 -11.43 0.88
C ASP A 339 17.30 -11.46 1.48
N TYR A 340 16.86 -12.64 1.94
CA TYR A 340 15.55 -12.84 2.53
C TYR A 340 15.53 -14.01 3.52
N VAL A 341 14.59 -13.97 4.46
CA VAL A 341 14.30 -15.03 5.42
C VAL A 341 12.84 -15.45 5.24
N ALA A 342 12.60 -16.72 4.97
CA ALA A 342 11.26 -17.26 4.80
C ALA A 342 10.48 -17.25 6.12
N LYS A 343 9.18 -16.96 6.04
CA LYS A 343 8.23 -17.10 7.16
C LYS A 343 7.72 -18.54 7.22
N PRO A 344 7.54 -19.11 8.43
CA PRO A 344 6.91 -20.44 8.59
C PRO A 344 5.49 -20.47 8.01
N VAL A 345 5.14 -21.57 7.34
CA VAL A 345 3.85 -21.73 6.63
C VAL A 345 2.66 -21.59 7.59
N GLU A 346 2.78 -22.05 8.83
CA GLU A 346 1.72 -21.93 9.84
C GLU A 346 1.40 -20.45 10.17
N LYS A 347 2.38 -19.56 10.05
CA LYS A 347 2.24 -18.12 10.34
C LYS A 347 1.71 -17.31 9.15
N VAL A 348 1.92 -17.79 7.92
CA VAL A 348 1.41 -17.14 6.69
C VAL A 348 -0.12 -17.00 6.72
N PHE A 349 -0.80 -17.93 7.38
CA PHE A 349 -2.26 -17.96 7.48
C PHE A 349 -2.82 -17.42 8.81
N ALA A 350 -1.98 -17.26 9.84
CA ALA A 350 -2.41 -16.77 11.15
C ALA A 350 -2.40 -15.24 11.26
N ASP A 351 -1.49 -14.56 10.56
CA ASP A 351 -1.39 -13.10 10.56
C ASP A 351 -2.07 -12.48 9.34
N LYS A 352 -3.27 -11.90 9.51
CA LYS A 352 -4.04 -11.20 8.46
C LYS A 352 -3.27 -10.08 7.73
N PHE A 353 -2.19 -9.56 8.30
CA PHE A 353 -1.46 -8.40 7.74
C PHE A 353 0.02 -8.65 7.47
N HIS A 354 0.53 -9.85 7.78
CA HIS A 354 1.82 -10.34 7.30
C HIS A 354 2.99 -9.38 7.63
N GLY A 355 2.96 -8.77 8.81
CA GLY A 355 3.95 -7.76 9.21
C GLY A 355 3.82 -6.41 8.51
N ALA A 356 2.59 -6.01 8.11
CA ALA A 356 2.29 -4.68 7.54
C ALA A 356 2.78 -3.53 8.43
N TYR A 357 2.80 -3.76 9.74
CA TYR A 357 3.24 -2.80 10.74
C TYR A 357 4.55 -3.30 11.36
N ALA A 358 5.63 -2.61 11.03
CA ALA A 358 7.00 -2.90 11.42
C ALA A 358 7.73 -1.58 11.73
N LEU A 359 8.91 -1.65 12.35
CA LEU A 359 9.72 -0.48 12.69
C LEU A 359 11.17 -0.72 12.29
N LEU A 360 11.85 0.34 11.89
CA LEU A 360 13.31 0.35 11.81
C LEU A 360 13.87 1.21 12.94
N THR A 361 14.56 0.57 13.88
CA THR A 361 15.21 1.22 15.02
C THR A 361 16.46 2.00 14.58
N LYS A 362 16.92 2.93 15.41
CA LYS A 362 18.17 3.70 15.21
C LYS A 362 19.42 2.83 15.10
N GLU A 363 19.40 1.65 15.72
CA GLU A 363 20.45 0.62 15.61
C GLU A 363 20.35 -0.23 14.33
N GLU A 364 19.48 0.16 13.39
CA GLU A 364 19.19 -0.53 12.13
C GLU A 364 18.70 -1.97 12.32
N ILE A 365 17.89 -2.17 13.37
CA ILE A 365 17.17 -3.43 13.61
C ILE A 365 15.75 -3.26 13.10
N PHE A 366 15.36 -4.12 12.18
CA PHE A 366 14.02 -4.23 11.63
C PHE A 366 13.15 -5.12 12.53
N VAL A 367 12.15 -4.54 13.18
CA VAL A 367 11.25 -5.21 14.12
C VAL A 367 9.88 -5.35 13.48
N VAL A 368 9.32 -6.55 13.48
CA VAL A 368 8.08 -6.86 12.76
C VAL A 368 7.22 -7.83 13.57
N SER A 369 5.90 -7.65 13.48
CA SER A 369 4.93 -8.58 14.05
C SER A 369 4.80 -9.85 13.19
N SER A 370 4.63 -10.99 13.86
CA SER A 370 4.48 -12.29 13.23
C SER A 370 3.43 -13.09 14.01
N GLY A 371 2.16 -12.73 13.88
CA GLY A 371 1.10 -13.31 14.71
C GLY A 371 1.19 -12.80 16.16
N ASP A 372 1.42 -13.70 17.12
CA ASP A 372 1.42 -13.44 18.57
C ASP A 372 2.79 -13.02 19.14
N HIS A 373 3.79 -12.82 18.29
CA HIS A 373 5.14 -12.45 18.71
C HIS A 373 5.78 -11.40 17.79
N LEU A 374 6.82 -10.75 18.31
CA LEU A 374 7.69 -9.86 17.55
C LEU A 374 9.02 -10.51 17.24
N GLU A 375 9.44 -10.35 15.99
CA GLU A 375 10.71 -10.84 15.46
C GLU A 375 11.59 -9.62 15.10
N ALA A 376 12.90 -9.78 15.28
CA ALA A 376 13.86 -8.73 15.00
C ALA A 376 14.91 -9.23 14.00
N TYR A 377 15.25 -8.41 13.02
CA TYR A 377 16.17 -8.73 11.92
C TYR A 377 17.20 -7.63 11.77
N TYR A 378 18.43 -8.01 11.44
CA TYR A 378 19.52 -7.07 11.23
C TYR A 378 20.57 -7.68 10.31
N ASP A 379 21.53 -6.87 9.89
CA ASP A 379 22.61 -7.31 9.03
C ASP A 379 23.53 -8.29 9.76
N LYS A 380 23.78 -9.43 9.13
CA LYS A 380 24.71 -10.43 9.66
C LYS A 380 26.11 -9.83 9.77
N PRO A 381 26.75 -9.86 10.95
CA PRO A 381 28.09 -9.33 11.13
C PRO A 381 29.09 -9.91 10.12
N GLY A 382 29.97 -9.07 9.58
CA GLY A 382 30.99 -9.47 8.60
C GLY A 382 30.50 -9.62 7.16
N THR A 383 29.21 -9.39 6.86
CA THR A 383 28.66 -9.53 5.49
C THR A 383 28.49 -8.21 4.74
N ASN A 384 28.86 -7.08 5.37
CA ASN A 384 28.68 -5.73 4.82
C ASN A 384 27.23 -5.47 4.34
N GLY A 385 26.26 -6.01 5.07
CA GLY A 385 24.83 -5.84 4.80
C GLY A 385 24.28 -6.68 3.65
N GLU A 386 25.03 -7.65 3.11
CA GLU A 386 24.58 -8.55 2.06
C GLU A 386 23.85 -9.81 2.57
N GLN A 387 23.84 -10.08 3.88
CA GLN A 387 23.05 -11.16 4.47
C GLN A 387 22.21 -10.67 5.65
N VAL A 388 20.97 -11.16 5.71
CA VAL A 388 20.03 -10.92 6.79
C VAL A 388 20.21 -11.97 7.87
N MET A 389 20.12 -11.56 9.14
CA MET A 389 20.09 -12.46 10.28
C MET A 389 18.90 -12.13 11.17
N MET A 390 18.16 -13.17 11.56
CA MET A 390 17.12 -13.06 12.58
C MET A 390 17.78 -13.09 13.96
N HIS A 391 17.30 -12.24 14.88
CA HIS A 391 17.64 -12.34 16.30
C HIS A 391 17.10 -13.66 16.88
N PRO A 392 17.88 -14.43 17.66
CA PRO A 392 17.42 -15.72 18.16
C PRO A 392 16.28 -15.61 19.17
N GLU A 393 16.23 -14.49 19.90
CA GLU A 393 15.19 -14.20 20.87
C GLU A 393 14.04 -13.41 20.25
N LYS A 394 12.82 -13.68 20.73
CA LYS A 394 11.57 -13.08 20.30
C LYS A 394 10.80 -12.58 21.51
N PHE A 395 9.98 -11.57 21.32
CA PHE A 395 8.94 -11.21 22.29
C PHE A 395 7.68 -12.01 21.98
N ASP A 396 7.14 -12.75 22.94
CA ASP A 396 5.98 -13.63 22.74
C ASP A 396 4.91 -13.29 23.79
N ILE A 397 3.73 -12.86 23.33
CA ILE A 397 2.64 -12.49 24.24
C ILE A 397 2.11 -13.71 25.01
N THR A 398 2.21 -14.91 24.45
CA THR A 398 1.80 -16.16 25.10
C THR A 398 2.65 -16.42 26.34
N ASN A 399 3.96 -16.22 26.23
CA ASN A 399 4.88 -16.37 27.36
C ASN A 399 4.68 -15.25 28.40
N GLU A 400 4.48 -14.00 27.95
CA GLU A 400 4.18 -12.87 28.84
C GLU A 400 2.92 -13.10 29.67
N LEU A 401 1.89 -13.70 29.06
CA LEU A 401 0.55 -13.84 29.65
C LEU A 401 0.28 -15.22 30.26
N ALA A 402 1.27 -16.13 30.32
CA ALA A 402 1.09 -17.50 30.78
C ALA A 402 0.52 -17.63 32.21
N SER A 403 0.69 -16.60 33.04
CA SER A 403 0.16 -16.54 34.42
C SER A 403 -0.95 -15.50 34.62
N GLU A 404 -1.41 -14.85 33.54
CA GLU A 404 -2.43 -13.81 33.62
C GLU A 404 -3.83 -14.41 33.73
N ILE A 405 -4.54 -14.08 34.81
CA ILE A 405 -5.85 -14.64 35.15
C ILE A 405 -6.98 -13.65 34.82
N ARG A 406 -6.71 -12.35 34.94
CA ARG A 406 -7.72 -11.29 34.78
C ARG A 406 -8.07 -11.08 33.31
N TYR A 407 -7.05 -11.07 32.46
CA TYR A 407 -7.17 -10.86 31.02
C TYR A 407 -6.35 -11.92 30.26
N PRO A 408 -6.77 -13.21 30.31
CA PRO A 408 -6.04 -14.26 29.63
C PRO A 408 -5.95 -14.00 28.13
N GLN A 409 -4.86 -14.43 27.51
CA GLN A 409 -4.70 -14.36 26.07
C GLN A 409 -5.80 -15.17 25.38
N ARG A 410 -6.28 -14.66 24.25
CA ARG A 410 -7.23 -15.40 23.40
C ARG A 410 -6.50 -16.19 22.32
N PRO A 411 -7.01 -17.35 21.89
CA PRO A 411 -6.41 -18.13 20.82
C PRO A 411 -6.18 -17.34 19.53
N GLU A 412 -7.01 -16.34 19.24
CA GLU A 412 -6.91 -15.46 18.07
C GLU A 412 -6.20 -14.12 18.33
N GLU A 413 -5.68 -13.88 19.54
CA GLU A 413 -5.01 -12.63 19.88
C GLU A 413 -3.65 -12.57 19.18
N VAL A 414 -3.48 -11.58 18.31
CA VAL A 414 -2.23 -11.35 17.54
C VAL A 414 -1.79 -9.91 17.74
N ILE A 415 -0.48 -9.67 17.67
CA ILE A 415 0.06 -8.32 17.64
C ILE A 415 -0.34 -7.67 16.32
N ARG A 416 -1.04 -6.54 16.43
CA ARG A 416 -1.62 -5.82 15.31
C ARG A 416 -0.85 -4.55 14.96
N ALA A 417 -0.40 -3.81 15.95
CA ALA A 417 0.12 -2.47 15.76
C ALA A 417 1.51 -2.33 16.39
N LEU A 418 2.36 -1.55 15.73
CA LEU A 418 3.70 -1.22 16.19
C LEU A 418 3.97 0.27 16.00
N CYS A 419 4.54 0.87 17.04
CA CYS A 419 4.95 2.27 17.08
C CYS A 419 6.13 2.42 18.03
N MET A 420 6.69 3.62 18.12
CA MET A 420 7.76 3.92 19.06
C MET A 420 7.40 5.14 19.89
N SER A 421 7.53 5.02 21.21
CA SER A 421 7.32 6.13 22.13
C SER A 421 8.40 7.21 21.92
N SER A 422 8.15 8.42 22.44
CA SER A 422 9.07 9.54 22.33
C SER A 422 10.45 9.26 22.94
N ASP A 423 10.51 8.48 24.02
CA ASP A 423 11.74 8.04 24.69
C ASP A 423 12.39 6.80 24.06
N GLY A 424 11.86 6.31 22.93
CA GLY A 424 12.45 5.28 22.11
C GLY A 424 12.08 3.85 22.48
N HIS A 425 11.06 3.60 23.30
CA HIS A 425 10.57 2.24 23.58
C HIS A 425 9.66 1.74 22.47
N ILE A 426 9.66 0.42 22.24
CA ILE A 426 8.78 -0.19 21.23
C ILE A 426 7.40 -0.35 21.85
N VAL A 427 6.41 0.28 21.25
CA VAL A 427 5.00 0.18 21.66
C VAL A 427 4.32 -0.84 20.75
N TRP A 428 3.60 -1.78 21.35
CA TRP A 428 2.85 -2.80 20.64
C TRP A 428 1.39 -2.81 21.10
N ALA A 429 0.48 -3.16 20.19
CA ALA A 429 -0.89 -3.46 20.55
C ALA A 429 -1.44 -4.68 19.83
N THR A 430 -2.34 -5.42 20.47
CA THR A 430 -2.96 -6.63 19.91
C THR A 430 -4.29 -6.34 19.25
N SER A 431 -4.77 -7.29 18.45
CA SER A 431 -6.10 -7.30 17.85
C SER A 431 -7.24 -7.20 18.87
N HIS A 432 -6.98 -7.39 20.17
CA HIS A 432 -7.98 -7.37 21.24
C HIS A 432 -7.78 -6.22 22.23
N GLY A 433 -7.05 -5.17 21.83
CA GLY A 433 -6.90 -3.97 22.64
C GLY A 433 -5.95 -4.12 23.83
N ARG A 434 -5.02 -5.07 23.79
CA ARG A 434 -3.88 -5.04 24.72
C ARG A 434 -2.85 -4.05 24.21
N VAL A 435 -2.31 -3.21 25.07
CA VAL A 435 -1.24 -2.25 24.74
C VAL A 435 -0.08 -2.47 25.69
N GLY A 436 1.13 -2.60 25.16
CA GLY A 436 2.32 -2.80 25.96
C GLY A 436 3.54 -2.06 25.42
N VAL A 437 4.57 -1.98 26.26
CA VAL A 437 5.83 -1.29 25.96
C VAL A 437 6.99 -2.23 26.21
N LEU A 438 7.91 -2.32 25.25
CA LEU A 438 9.13 -3.11 25.32
C LEU A 438 10.36 -2.21 25.37
N ASN A 439 11.42 -2.69 26.01
CA ASN A 439 12.73 -2.07 25.91
C ASN A 439 13.27 -2.17 24.48
N ARG A 440 13.97 -1.12 24.03
CA ARG A 440 14.60 -1.05 22.70
C ARG A 440 15.92 -1.80 22.61
N ASN A 441 16.56 -2.15 23.73
CA ASN A 441 17.84 -2.88 23.70
C ASN A 441 17.63 -4.36 23.33
N ILE A 442 17.40 -4.60 22.03
CA ILE A 442 17.15 -5.91 21.45
C ILE A 442 18.39 -6.80 21.55
N LYS A 443 19.56 -6.30 21.14
CA LYS A 443 20.82 -7.06 21.16
C LYS A 443 21.28 -7.44 22.57
N GLY A 444 20.86 -6.69 23.59
CA GLY A 444 21.15 -6.98 25.00
C GLY A 444 20.11 -7.85 25.70
N GLY A 445 19.12 -8.40 24.98
CA GLY A 445 18.14 -9.37 25.50
C GLY A 445 16.95 -8.78 26.27
N SER A 446 16.88 -7.46 26.42
CA SER A 446 15.76 -6.80 27.13
C SER A 446 14.42 -6.78 26.36
N PHE A 447 14.43 -7.30 25.13
CA PHE A 447 13.29 -7.34 24.22
C PHE A 447 12.29 -8.46 24.54
N GLN A 448 12.63 -9.42 25.41
CA GLN A 448 11.81 -10.61 25.66
C GLN A 448 10.57 -10.38 26.53
N ARG A 449 10.50 -9.24 27.23
CA ARG A 449 9.44 -8.96 28.21
C ARG A 449 9.01 -7.51 28.16
N SER A 450 7.71 -7.30 28.35
CA SER A 450 7.15 -5.95 28.48
C SER A 450 7.62 -5.27 29.76
N LEU A 451 7.92 -3.98 29.65
CA LEU A 451 8.16 -3.09 30.79
C LEU A 451 6.85 -2.82 31.55
N ASP A 452 5.78 -2.62 30.80
CA ASP A 452 4.41 -2.53 31.29
C ASP A 452 3.43 -2.88 30.17
N TRP A 453 2.22 -3.29 30.54
CA TRP A 453 1.10 -3.49 29.60
C TRP A 453 -0.24 -3.28 30.31
N LEU A 454 -1.27 -2.91 29.54
CA LEU A 454 -2.65 -2.80 30.02
C LEU A 454 -3.67 -3.25 28.98
N MET A 455 -4.93 -3.33 29.39
CA MET A 455 -6.07 -3.69 28.55
C MET A 455 -6.98 -2.48 28.32
N LEU A 456 -7.23 -2.17 27.04
CA LEU A 456 -8.19 -1.15 26.60
C LEU A 456 -9.65 -1.61 26.81
N GLY A 457 -10.57 -0.67 26.62
CA GLY A 457 -12.00 -0.86 26.84
C GLY A 457 -12.33 -1.07 28.31
N THR A 458 -11.46 -0.70 29.24
CA THR A 458 -11.68 -0.94 30.68
C THR A 458 -12.27 0.26 31.42
N SER A 459 -12.16 1.47 30.87
CA SER A 459 -12.65 2.69 31.53
C SER A 459 -14.18 2.83 31.45
N VAL A 460 -14.79 2.25 30.42
CA VAL A 460 -16.24 2.18 30.21
C VAL A 460 -16.85 0.82 30.60
N GLY A 461 -16.06 -0.01 31.31
CA GLY A 461 -16.36 -1.41 31.61
C GLY A 461 -15.78 -2.34 30.56
N TYR A 462 -15.01 -3.36 31.01
CA TYR A 462 -14.21 -4.23 30.14
C TYR A 462 -15.01 -4.81 28.96
N ASP A 463 -14.79 -4.23 27.78
CA ASP A 463 -15.34 -4.73 26.53
C ASP A 463 -14.48 -5.90 26.04
N ARG A 464 -15.05 -7.10 26.15
CA ARG A 464 -14.39 -8.29 25.66
C ARG A 464 -14.42 -8.35 24.14
N ASP A 465 -15.35 -7.72 23.45
CA ASP A 465 -15.47 -7.86 22.00
C ASP A 465 -14.84 -6.66 21.28
N LEU A 466 -13.80 -6.06 21.87
CA LEU A 466 -13.03 -4.97 21.29
C LEU A 466 -12.09 -5.51 20.20
N GLU A 467 -12.13 -4.93 19.00
CA GLU A 467 -11.24 -5.30 17.90
C GLU A 467 -10.35 -4.13 17.50
N VAL A 468 -9.05 -4.38 17.31
CA VAL A 468 -8.10 -3.43 16.70
C VAL A 468 -7.66 -4.00 15.35
N SER A 469 -7.90 -3.25 14.28
CA SER A 469 -7.66 -3.67 12.89
C SER A 469 -6.49 -2.95 12.21
N ASN A 470 -6.21 -1.70 12.58
CA ASN A 470 -5.20 -0.86 11.95
C ASN A 470 -4.05 -0.53 12.92
N ASN A 471 -3.09 0.30 12.51
CA ASN A 471 -1.97 0.68 13.37
C ASN A 471 -2.42 1.69 14.45
N MET A 472 -1.44 2.12 15.25
CA MET A 472 -1.56 3.21 16.22
C MET A 472 -0.71 4.43 15.82
N ALA A 473 -0.89 5.53 16.53
CA ALA A 473 0.02 6.67 16.52
C ALA A 473 0.63 6.91 17.91
N CYS A 474 1.84 7.46 17.95
CA CYS A 474 2.51 7.91 19.17
C CYS A 474 2.97 9.35 19.01
N ASP A 475 2.70 10.17 20.02
CA ASP A 475 3.16 11.56 20.03
C ASP A 475 4.55 11.71 20.69
N ASP A 476 5.05 12.95 20.69
CA ASP A 476 6.32 13.35 21.27
C ASP A 476 6.27 13.57 22.79
N GLU A 477 5.13 13.32 23.44
CA GLU A 477 4.88 13.52 24.88
C GLU A 477 4.43 12.21 25.59
N GLY A 478 4.62 11.06 24.93
CA GLY A 478 4.31 9.74 25.49
C GLY A 478 2.85 9.31 25.32
N GLY A 479 2.03 10.07 24.60
CA GLY A 479 0.68 9.68 24.21
C GLY A 479 0.69 8.59 23.13
N ILE A 480 -0.05 7.52 23.37
CA ILE A 480 -0.26 6.38 22.48
C ILE A 480 -1.74 6.34 22.11
N TYR A 481 -2.02 6.37 20.82
CA TYR A 481 -3.36 6.54 20.26
C TYR A 481 -3.75 5.28 19.49
N VAL A 482 -4.68 4.51 20.06
CA VAL A 482 -5.15 3.26 19.47
C VAL A 482 -6.62 3.44 19.13
N VAL A 483 -7.00 3.10 17.90
CA VAL A 483 -8.40 3.04 17.48
C VAL A 483 -8.84 1.58 17.48
N SER A 484 -9.97 1.30 18.13
CA SER A 484 -10.66 0.03 18.03
C SER A 484 -11.94 0.20 17.23
N ASP A 485 -12.64 -0.90 16.96
CA ASP A 485 -13.91 -0.94 16.25
C ASP A 485 -14.98 0.03 16.80
N LYS A 486 -14.97 0.28 18.12
CA LYS A 486 -15.97 1.09 18.83
C LYS A 486 -15.44 2.41 19.43
N PHE A 487 -14.15 2.51 19.72
CA PHE A 487 -13.62 3.59 20.55
C PHE A 487 -12.28 4.11 20.00
N MET A 488 -12.06 5.41 20.16
CA MET A 488 -10.73 6.00 20.14
C MET A 488 -10.17 5.98 21.56
N HIS A 489 -8.92 5.54 21.72
CA HIS A 489 -8.24 5.43 23.01
C HIS A 489 -6.99 6.31 23.03
N ARG A 490 -6.70 6.92 24.18
CA ARG A 490 -5.37 7.43 24.51
C ARG A 490 -4.84 6.73 25.75
N VAL A 491 -3.62 6.22 25.62
CA VAL A 491 -2.80 5.70 26.72
C VAL A 491 -1.59 6.60 26.88
N ASP A 492 -1.29 7.03 28.10
CA ASP A 492 -0.07 7.77 28.41
C ASP A 492 1.02 6.80 28.88
N TRP A 493 2.22 6.94 28.32
CA TRP A 493 3.46 6.34 28.80
C TRP A 493 4.33 7.41 29.47
N ASP A 494 4.63 7.24 30.76
CA ASP A 494 5.41 8.20 31.54
C ASP A 494 6.91 7.87 31.63
N GLY A 495 7.39 6.90 30.83
CA GLY A 495 8.74 6.33 30.95
C GLY A 495 8.83 5.12 31.89
N ARG A 496 7.75 4.80 32.62
CA ARG A 496 7.72 3.67 33.56
C ARG A 496 6.43 2.88 33.56
N ARG A 497 5.28 3.53 33.40
CA ARG A 497 3.95 2.90 33.44
C ARG A 497 3.03 3.42 32.35
N LEU A 498 2.15 2.53 31.90
CA LEU A 498 1.04 2.85 31.04
C LEU A 498 -0.20 3.22 31.86
N LYS A 499 -0.93 4.22 31.39
CA LYS A 499 -2.22 4.61 31.96
C LYS A 499 -3.19 5.02 30.88
N ILE A 500 -4.40 4.46 30.90
CA ILE A 500 -5.49 4.94 30.06
C ILE A 500 -5.83 6.37 30.47
N ARG A 501 -5.68 7.30 29.54
CA ARG A 501 -6.05 8.71 29.71
C ARG A 501 -7.54 8.89 29.50
N TRP A 502 -8.04 8.38 28.38
CA TRP A 502 -9.44 8.45 27.99
C TRP A 502 -9.75 7.40 26.93
N GLU A 503 -11.03 7.01 26.87
CA GLU A 503 -11.63 6.17 25.83
C GLU A 503 -12.93 6.85 25.40
N LYS A 504 -13.12 7.06 24.10
CA LYS A 504 -14.24 7.84 23.57
C LYS A 504 -14.91 7.09 22.42
N PRO A 505 -16.22 6.80 22.52
CA PRO A 505 -16.92 6.13 21.44
C PRO A 505 -17.05 7.06 20.23
N TYR A 506 -17.12 6.47 19.04
CA TYR A 506 -17.44 7.17 17.81
C TYR A 506 -18.58 6.45 17.06
N ALA A 507 -19.11 7.05 16.00
CA ALA A 507 -20.23 6.46 15.26
C ALA A 507 -19.81 5.20 14.48
N THR A 508 -20.52 4.11 14.70
CA THR A 508 -20.36 2.84 13.98
C THR A 508 -21.53 2.59 13.04
N SER A 509 -21.36 1.71 12.06
CA SER A 509 -22.42 1.42 11.10
C SER A 509 -23.62 0.79 11.82
N ALA A 510 -24.82 1.05 11.31
CA ALA A 510 -26.02 0.35 11.75
C ALA A 510 -26.01 -1.13 11.32
N VAL A 511 -25.20 -1.48 10.32
CA VAL A 511 -25.01 -2.85 9.84
C VAL A 511 -23.84 -3.47 10.60
N ALA A 512 -24.11 -4.56 11.33
CA ALA A 512 -23.07 -5.28 12.04
C ALA A 512 -22.06 -5.93 11.07
N GLY A 513 -20.77 -5.85 11.41
CA GLY A 513 -19.69 -6.52 10.72
C GLY A 513 -18.72 -5.57 10.00
N THR A 514 -17.79 -6.14 9.24
CA THR A 514 -16.80 -5.39 8.47
C THR A 514 -17.38 -4.97 7.12
N GLN A 515 -17.31 -3.67 6.82
CA GLN A 515 -17.71 -3.14 5.52
C GLN A 515 -16.79 -3.63 4.39
N GLN A 516 -17.28 -3.64 3.14
CA GLN A 516 -16.44 -3.96 1.98
C GLN A 516 -15.24 -3.00 1.89
N VAL A 517 -14.11 -3.52 1.42
CA VAL A 517 -12.79 -2.90 1.40
C VAL A 517 -12.11 -2.78 2.77
N ARG A 518 -12.85 -2.80 3.88
CA ARG A 518 -12.24 -2.72 5.21
C ARG A 518 -11.60 -4.02 5.66
N LEU A 519 -10.53 -3.89 6.44
CA LEU A 519 -9.77 -5.02 6.98
C LEU A 519 -10.28 -5.50 8.35
N GLY A 520 -11.07 -4.67 9.02
CA GLY A 520 -11.81 -4.97 10.25
C GLY A 520 -12.98 -3.99 10.43
N ALA A 521 -13.81 -4.22 11.45
CA ALA A 521 -14.91 -3.30 11.77
C ALA A 521 -14.39 -1.96 12.33
N GLY A 522 -15.22 -0.91 12.25
CA GLY A 522 -14.88 0.42 12.74
C GLY A 522 -14.12 1.29 11.74
N SER A 523 -13.29 2.20 12.27
CA SER A 523 -12.72 3.36 11.57
C SER A 523 -12.13 3.09 10.18
N GLY A 524 -11.48 1.93 9.98
CA GLY A 524 -10.71 1.62 8.77
C GLY A 524 -9.49 2.53 8.55
N SER A 525 -9.10 3.34 9.54
CA SER A 525 -7.97 4.26 9.44
C SER A 525 -7.02 4.10 10.63
N THR A 526 -5.70 4.14 10.38
CA THR A 526 -4.74 4.43 11.46
C THR A 526 -4.98 5.87 11.91
N PRO A 527 -5.03 6.17 13.22
CA PRO A 527 -5.19 7.54 13.69
C PRO A 527 -3.98 8.38 13.30
N SER A 528 -4.23 9.60 12.81
CA SER A 528 -3.19 10.58 12.50
C SER A 528 -3.18 11.69 13.55
N ILE A 529 -2.01 12.11 14.00
CA ILE A 529 -1.88 13.27 14.91
C ILE A 529 -1.69 14.53 14.06
N MET A 530 -2.51 15.56 14.29
CA MET A 530 -2.36 16.89 13.66
C MET A 530 -2.12 17.97 14.70
N GLY A 531 -1.65 19.13 14.23
CA GLY A 531 -1.49 20.34 15.04
C GLY A 531 -0.07 20.60 15.49
N GLU A 532 0.06 21.39 16.55
CA GLU A 532 1.33 21.90 17.07
C GLU A 532 1.61 21.30 18.45
N LYS A 533 2.83 21.50 18.97
CA LYS A 533 3.27 20.91 20.25
C LYS A 533 2.26 21.11 21.39
N ASP A 534 1.78 22.34 21.58
CA ASP A 534 0.88 22.70 22.68
C ASP A 534 -0.61 22.45 22.36
N LYS A 535 -0.94 22.08 21.12
CA LYS A 535 -2.32 21.94 20.64
C LYS A 535 -2.41 20.85 19.58
N LYS A 536 -2.53 19.62 20.06
CA LYS A 536 -2.61 18.40 19.25
C LYS A 536 -4.04 17.90 19.14
N TYR A 537 -4.33 17.32 17.99
CA TYR A 537 -5.58 16.62 17.75
C TYR A 537 -5.31 15.28 17.09
N VAL A 538 -6.21 14.33 17.30
CA VAL A 538 -6.22 13.03 16.66
C VAL A 538 -7.30 13.04 15.59
N VAL A 539 -6.95 12.53 14.42
CA VAL A 539 -7.80 12.50 13.23
C VAL A 539 -8.05 11.05 12.84
N ILE A 540 -9.33 10.69 12.72
CA ILE A 540 -9.78 9.38 12.22
C ILE A 540 -10.96 9.57 11.27
N THR A 541 -11.23 8.57 10.43
CA THR A 541 -12.57 8.36 9.87
C THR A 541 -13.42 7.51 10.81
N ASP A 542 -14.73 7.69 10.83
CA ASP A 542 -15.65 6.82 11.55
C ASP A 542 -16.24 5.71 10.64
N ASP A 543 -17.18 4.94 11.18
CA ASP A 543 -17.86 3.84 10.50
C ASP A 543 -19.34 4.13 10.25
N ALA A 544 -19.77 5.39 10.27
CA ALA A 544 -21.12 5.75 9.85
C ALA A 544 -21.37 5.37 8.38
N ASP A 545 -22.64 5.20 7.98
CA ASP A 545 -22.99 4.81 6.61
C ASP A 545 -22.37 5.80 5.59
N VAL A 546 -22.55 7.10 5.81
CA VAL A 546 -21.69 8.12 5.21
C VAL A 546 -20.61 8.44 6.23
N MET A 547 -19.39 7.92 6.01
CA MET A 547 -18.30 8.08 6.97
C MET A 547 -18.01 9.56 7.22
N ASN A 548 -17.67 9.90 8.46
CA ASN A 548 -17.22 11.23 8.84
C ASN A 548 -15.72 11.23 9.12
N VAL A 549 -15.08 12.37 8.93
CA VAL A 549 -13.81 12.68 9.61
C VAL A 549 -14.12 13.26 10.99
N LEU A 550 -13.39 12.79 12.00
CA LEU A 550 -13.46 13.27 13.37
C LEU A 550 -12.13 13.93 13.76
N ILE A 551 -12.21 15.13 14.32
CA ILE A 551 -11.07 15.82 14.94
C ILE A 551 -11.28 15.78 16.46
N MET A 552 -10.43 15.03 17.15
CA MET A 552 -10.54 14.80 18.59
C MET A 552 -9.39 15.50 19.31
N ASP A 553 -9.70 16.25 20.37
CA ASP A 553 -8.67 16.87 21.21
C ASP A 553 -7.81 15.79 21.87
N ALA A 554 -6.49 15.87 21.65
CA ALA A 554 -5.57 14.85 22.10
C ALA A 554 -5.59 14.71 23.65
N ALA A 555 -5.84 15.77 24.41
CA ALA A 555 -5.73 15.78 25.86
C ALA A 555 -6.91 15.09 26.57
N ASN A 556 -8.13 15.22 26.03
CA ASN A 556 -9.36 14.74 26.66
C ASN A 556 -10.24 13.85 25.76
N GLY A 557 -9.93 13.75 24.47
CA GLY A 557 -10.68 12.96 23.48
C GLY A 557 -12.00 13.57 23.04
N ASP A 558 -12.29 14.82 23.40
CA ASP A 558 -13.52 15.48 22.97
C ASP A 558 -13.49 15.72 21.46
N ILE A 559 -14.56 15.32 20.78
CA ILE A 559 -14.75 15.61 19.36
C ILE A 559 -14.97 17.12 19.22
N LYS A 560 -14.03 17.79 18.57
CA LYS A 560 -14.04 19.24 18.34
C LYS A 560 -14.71 19.60 17.02
N ALA A 561 -14.54 18.75 16.01
CA ALA A 561 -15.21 18.90 14.73
C ALA A 561 -15.51 17.54 14.11
N THR A 562 -16.59 17.49 13.33
CA THR A 562 -17.03 16.33 12.55
C THR A 562 -17.45 16.83 11.19
N HIS A 563 -17.10 16.09 10.13
CA HIS A 563 -17.59 16.39 8.79
C HIS A 563 -17.87 15.10 7.98
N PRO A 564 -19.05 14.97 7.35
CA PRO A 564 -19.37 13.83 6.50
C PRO A 564 -18.60 13.87 5.18
N ILE A 565 -17.86 12.80 4.89
CA ILE A 565 -17.09 12.65 3.64
C ILE A 565 -17.99 12.01 2.59
N ASN A 566 -18.34 12.80 1.59
CA ASN A 566 -19.27 12.38 0.52
C ASN A 566 -18.64 12.45 -0.87
N PHE A 567 -17.37 12.86 -0.97
CA PHE A 567 -16.63 12.98 -2.22
C PHE A 567 -17.38 13.86 -3.26
N GLY A 568 -18.16 14.81 -2.76
CA GLY A 568 -18.96 15.75 -3.53
C GLY A 568 -20.27 15.19 -4.09
N ASP A 569 -20.70 14.00 -3.69
CA ASP A 569 -22.06 13.49 -3.91
C ASP A 569 -22.95 13.76 -2.69
N LYS A 570 -23.81 14.79 -2.80
CA LYS A 570 -24.74 15.17 -1.72
C LYS A 570 -25.81 14.10 -1.42
N HIS A 571 -25.95 13.10 -2.29
CA HIS A 571 -26.90 12.01 -2.15
C HIS A 571 -26.22 10.67 -1.83
N ALA A 572 -24.93 10.70 -1.51
CA ALA A 572 -24.21 9.53 -1.05
C ALA A 572 -24.96 8.91 0.15
N LYS A 573 -25.27 7.61 0.02
CA LYS A 573 -25.89 6.82 1.09
C LYS A 573 -24.88 5.99 1.85
N HIS A 574 -23.76 5.70 1.21
CA HIS A 574 -22.68 4.93 1.78
C HIS A 574 -21.35 5.46 1.26
N THR A 575 -20.40 5.73 2.15
CA THR A 575 -19.01 6.05 1.80
C THR A 575 -18.05 5.33 2.73
N SER A 576 -16.97 4.80 2.17
CA SER A 576 -15.94 4.11 2.95
C SER A 576 -14.53 4.39 2.44
N SER A 577 -13.57 4.27 3.37
CA SER A 577 -12.15 4.24 3.12
C SER A 577 -11.51 3.24 4.08
N GLU A 578 -10.48 2.54 3.59
CA GLU A 578 -9.57 1.74 4.42
C GLU A 578 -8.16 2.38 4.46
N GLN A 579 -8.01 3.58 3.90
CA GLN A 579 -6.76 4.31 3.92
C GLN A 579 -6.73 5.27 5.10
N SER A 580 -5.55 5.42 5.70
CA SER A 580 -5.37 6.37 6.80
C SER A 580 -5.48 7.81 6.30
N VAL A 581 -5.99 8.69 7.17
CA VAL A 581 -6.19 10.10 6.83
C VAL A 581 -4.83 10.78 6.64
N LEU A 582 -4.57 11.26 5.42
CA LEU A 582 -3.35 12.00 5.09
C LEU A 582 -3.43 13.38 5.73
N VAL A 583 -2.44 13.76 6.53
CA VAL A 583 -2.41 15.03 7.26
C VAL A 583 -1.15 15.82 6.89
N HIS A 584 -1.31 17.11 6.60
CA HIS A 584 -0.20 18.05 6.46
C HIS A 584 -0.60 19.42 7.02
N GLY A 585 0.11 19.86 8.07
CA GLY A 585 -0.25 21.06 8.83
C GLY A 585 -1.65 20.94 9.41
N TRP A 586 -2.51 21.92 9.08
CA TRP A 586 -3.90 21.96 9.50
C TRP A 586 -4.90 21.41 8.45
N ARG A 587 -4.38 20.74 7.42
CA ARG A 587 -5.19 20.12 6.35
C ARG A 587 -5.11 18.61 6.39
N LEU A 588 -6.17 17.98 5.89
CA LEU A 588 -6.30 16.54 5.82
C LEU A 588 -7.01 16.11 4.54
N ALA A 589 -6.69 14.94 3.99
CA ALA A 589 -7.34 14.39 2.80
C ALA A 589 -7.74 12.92 2.99
N VAL A 590 -8.88 12.56 2.42
CA VAL A 590 -9.44 11.20 2.42
C VAL A 590 -9.69 10.76 0.99
N VAL A 591 -9.40 9.50 0.69
CA VAL A 591 -9.62 8.88 -0.63
C VAL A 591 -10.82 7.95 -0.60
N ASN A 592 -11.57 7.89 -1.71
CA ASN A 592 -12.75 7.06 -1.84
C ASN A 592 -12.38 5.60 -2.14
N ASN A 593 -12.81 4.67 -1.30
CA ASN A 593 -12.69 3.24 -1.55
C ASN A 593 -14.06 2.54 -1.60
N THR A 594 -15.14 3.30 -1.70
CA THR A 594 -16.51 2.76 -1.77
C THR A 594 -16.69 1.93 -3.05
N PRO A 595 -17.09 0.66 -2.97
CA PRO A 595 -17.30 -0.18 -4.15
C PRO A 595 -18.23 0.45 -5.20
N THR A 596 -17.81 0.42 -6.46
CA THR A 596 -18.57 0.94 -7.59
C THR A 596 -19.80 0.09 -7.90
N GLU A 597 -20.81 0.69 -8.52
CA GLU A 597 -21.99 -0.06 -8.98
C GLU A 597 -21.63 -1.14 -10.01
N GLU A 598 -20.62 -0.90 -10.85
CA GLU A 598 -20.14 -1.90 -11.80
C GLU A 598 -19.58 -3.14 -11.08
N LEU A 599 -18.86 -2.95 -9.97
CA LEU A 599 -18.43 -4.09 -9.16
C LEU A 599 -19.61 -4.85 -8.56
N LYS A 600 -20.63 -4.15 -8.05
CA LYS A 600 -21.85 -4.77 -7.49
C LYS A 600 -22.63 -5.55 -8.53
N GLN A 601 -22.60 -5.11 -9.78
CA GLN A 601 -23.27 -5.76 -10.92
C GLN A 601 -22.43 -6.85 -11.59
N THR A 602 -21.13 -6.90 -11.33
CA THR A 602 -20.26 -7.97 -11.83
C THR A 602 -20.82 -9.29 -11.29
N PRO A 603 -21.31 -10.22 -12.14
CA PRO A 603 -21.89 -11.48 -11.69
C PRO A 603 -20.91 -12.15 -10.74
N ASN A 604 -21.38 -12.79 -9.67
CA ASN A 604 -20.57 -13.55 -8.70
C ASN A 604 -19.45 -14.34 -9.40
N VAL A 605 -18.32 -13.68 -9.65
CA VAL A 605 -17.19 -14.21 -10.43
C VAL A 605 -16.52 -15.33 -9.63
N LEU A 606 -16.84 -15.39 -8.33
CA LEU A 606 -16.74 -16.56 -7.44
C LEU A 606 -17.14 -17.88 -8.11
N LYS A 607 -18.19 -17.87 -8.95
CA LYS A 607 -18.65 -19.09 -9.65
C LYS A 607 -17.76 -19.48 -10.83
N MET A 608 -16.98 -18.55 -11.37
CA MET A 608 -16.14 -18.77 -12.55
C MET A 608 -14.66 -19.04 -12.19
N PHE A 609 -14.19 -18.54 -11.04
CA PHE A 609 -12.78 -18.68 -10.59
C PHE A 609 -12.59 -19.50 -9.30
N GLY A 610 -13.68 -20.01 -8.69
CA GLY A 610 -13.62 -20.61 -7.36
C GLY A 610 -13.56 -19.55 -6.24
N SER A 611 -13.28 -19.97 -5.01
CA SER A 611 -13.21 -19.03 -3.88
C SER A 611 -12.07 -18.00 -4.10
N PRO A 612 -12.17 -16.76 -3.59
CA PRO A 612 -11.09 -15.77 -3.64
C PRO A 612 -9.78 -16.30 -3.02
N ALA A 613 -9.91 -17.20 -2.04
CA ALA A 613 -8.80 -17.93 -1.47
C ALA A 613 -8.17 -18.93 -2.44
N ALA A 614 -8.95 -19.59 -3.31
CA ALA A 614 -8.40 -20.43 -4.37
C ALA A 614 -7.65 -19.61 -5.43
N LEU A 615 -8.07 -18.38 -5.72
CA LEU A 615 -7.38 -17.48 -6.64
C LEU A 615 -6.05 -16.97 -6.08
N LEU A 616 -6.01 -16.61 -4.79
CA LEU A 616 -4.81 -16.07 -4.13
C LEU A 616 -3.86 -17.15 -3.57
N LEU A 617 -4.41 -18.29 -3.13
CA LEU A 617 -3.69 -19.32 -2.37
C LEU A 617 -3.73 -20.69 -3.05
N GLY A 618 -4.42 -20.80 -4.19
CA GLY A 618 -4.34 -21.97 -5.07
C GLY A 618 -5.12 -23.22 -4.65
N GLY A 619 -6.06 -23.08 -3.71
CA GLY A 619 -7.03 -24.11 -3.37
C GLY A 619 -6.76 -24.79 -2.03
N GLY A 620 -7.80 -24.84 -1.19
CA GLY A 620 -7.81 -25.44 0.15
C GLY A 620 -9.04 -24.96 0.94
N GLU A 621 -9.45 -25.70 1.97
CA GLU A 621 -10.41 -25.19 2.95
C GLU A 621 -9.76 -24.04 3.72
N VAL A 622 -10.41 -22.88 3.71
CA VAL A 622 -9.88 -21.65 4.30
C VAL A 622 -10.72 -21.34 5.53
N PRO A 623 -10.09 -21.10 6.70
CA PRO A 623 -10.81 -20.68 7.91
C PRO A 623 -11.80 -19.55 7.61
N THR A 624 -13.00 -19.62 8.19
CA THR A 624 -14.12 -18.69 7.92
C THR A 624 -13.74 -17.21 8.02
N ARG A 625 -12.93 -16.83 9.02
CA ARG A 625 -12.44 -15.45 9.19
C ARG A 625 -11.53 -14.96 8.05
N ILE A 626 -10.75 -15.86 7.43
CA ILE A 626 -9.93 -15.54 6.25
C ILE A 626 -10.83 -15.41 5.02
N ALA A 627 -11.85 -16.25 4.89
CA ALA A 627 -12.83 -16.15 3.80
C ALA A 627 -13.61 -14.81 3.85
N GLU A 628 -13.99 -14.33 5.04
CA GLU A 628 -14.61 -13.02 5.23
C GLU A 628 -13.66 -11.88 4.84
N THR A 629 -12.40 -11.92 5.31
CA THR A 629 -11.38 -10.92 4.96
C THR A 629 -11.16 -10.85 3.45
N LEU A 630 -11.10 -12.00 2.77
CA LEU A 630 -10.93 -12.07 1.32
C LEU A 630 -12.17 -11.62 0.55
N THR A 631 -13.36 -11.83 1.11
CA THR A 631 -14.62 -11.33 0.55
C THR A 631 -14.67 -9.81 0.64
N ASN A 632 -14.24 -9.24 1.77
CA ASN A 632 -14.19 -7.79 1.98
C ASN A 632 -13.10 -7.14 1.14
N ALA A 633 -11.93 -7.78 1.00
CA ALA A 633 -10.85 -7.32 0.14
C ALA A 633 -11.09 -7.56 -1.36
N TRP A 634 -12.23 -8.16 -1.76
CA TRP A 634 -12.53 -8.46 -3.15
C TRP A 634 -12.46 -7.26 -4.09
N PRO A 635 -13.07 -6.08 -3.78
CA PRO A 635 -12.95 -4.88 -4.61
C PRO A 635 -11.49 -4.50 -4.84
N VAL A 636 -10.64 -4.67 -3.81
CA VAL A 636 -9.21 -4.40 -3.89
C VAL A 636 -8.50 -5.40 -4.78
N ILE A 637 -8.80 -6.70 -4.66
CA ILE A 637 -8.16 -7.77 -5.44
C ILE A 637 -8.42 -7.59 -6.94
N VAL A 638 -9.66 -7.32 -7.34
CA VAL A 638 -10.01 -7.09 -8.75
C VAL A 638 -9.62 -5.69 -9.25
N GLY A 639 -9.15 -4.82 -8.35
CA GLY A 639 -8.82 -3.44 -8.65
C GLY A 639 -10.06 -2.68 -9.10
N ASP A 640 -11.09 -2.59 -8.28
CA ASP A 640 -12.15 -1.60 -8.51
C ASP A 640 -11.56 -0.18 -8.60
N ALA A 641 -12.29 0.77 -9.18
CA ALA A 641 -11.80 2.12 -9.46
C ALA A 641 -12.77 3.23 -8.97
N PRO A 642 -13.17 3.27 -7.69
CA PRO A 642 -13.96 4.38 -7.17
C PRO A 642 -13.21 5.70 -7.29
N LYS A 643 -13.91 6.73 -7.74
CA LYS A 643 -13.39 8.09 -7.89
C LYS A 643 -13.75 8.92 -6.66
N GLY A 644 -12.83 9.80 -6.26
CA GLY A 644 -13.09 10.71 -5.15
C GLY A 644 -11.88 10.93 -4.26
N VAL A 645 -11.51 12.19 -4.07
CA VAL A 645 -10.62 12.66 -3.02
C VAL A 645 -11.23 13.93 -2.44
N GLU A 646 -11.39 13.98 -1.12
CA GLU A 646 -11.96 15.13 -0.41
C GLU A 646 -10.92 15.65 0.60
N GLN A 647 -10.60 16.94 0.51
CA GLN A 647 -9.70 17.61 1.44
C GLN A 647 -10.45 18.58 2.33
N LEU A 648 -10.07 18.59 3.60
CA LEU A 648 -10.56 19.50 4.61
C LEU A 648 -9.42 20.28 5.25
N GLU A 649 -9.81 21.41 5.81
CA GLU A 649 -8.97 22.28 6.63
C GLU A 649 -9.66 22.48 7.97
N PHE A 650 -8.90 22.23 9.04
CA PHE A 650 -9.37 22.42 10.40
C PHE A 650 -8.85 23.75 10.95
N ASP A 651 -9.75 24.58 11.44
CA ASP A 651 -9.39 25.77 12.21
C ASP A 651 -9.46 25.45 13.71
N PRO A 652 -8.31 25.42 14.41
CA PRO A 652 -8.29 25.04 15.81
C PRO A 652 -8.83 26.14 16.74
N ASP A 653 -8.98 27.39 16.29
CA ASP A 653 -9.41 28.49 17.15
C ASP A 653 -10.93 28.51 17.34
N ASP A 654 -11.69 28.16 16.30
CA ASP A 654 -13.14 28.02 16.35
C ASP A 654 -13.63 26.56 16.34
N ASN A 655 -12.71 25.60 16.17
CA ASN A 655 -12.99 24.17 16.03
C ASN A 655 -13.91 23.84 14.83
N THR A 656 -13.70 24.48 13.69
CA THR A 656 -14.49 24.23 12.48
C THR A 656 -13.70 23.45 11.44
N LEU A 657 -14.41 22.61 10.69
CA LEU A 657 -13.91 21.96 9.47
C LEU A 657 -14.52 22.64 8.26
N ARG A 658 -13.68 22.92 7.26
CA ARG A 658 -14.11 23.41 5.95
C ARG A 658 -13.54 22.53 4.85
N VAL A 659 -14.38 22.14 3.91
CA VAL A 659 -13.94 21.51 2.66
C VAL A 659 -13.16 22.53 1.85
N THR A 660 -11.91 22.22 1.52
CA THR A 660 -11.05 23.09 0.71
C THR A 660 -11.22 22.80 -0.78
N TRP A 661 -11.30 21.52 -1.13
CA TRP A 661 -11.58 21.06 -2.48
C TRP A 661 -12.08 19.60 -2.47
N VAL A 662 -12.72 19.22 -3.57
CA VAL A 662 -13.11 17.83 -3.86
C VAL A 662 -12.72 17.50 -5.29
N ASN A 663 -11.93 16.44 -5.47
CA ASN A 663 -11.63 15.88 -6.78
C ASN A 663 -12.51 14.65 -7.03
N LYS A 664 -13.44 14.76 -7.98
CA LYS A 664 -14.42 13.69 -8.31
C LYS A 664 -13.95 12.73 -9.39
N GLU A 665 -12.76 12.95 -9.97
CA GLU A 665 -12.31 12.23 -11.17
C GLU A 665 -11.18 11.25 -10.88
N VAL A 666 -10.31 11.58 -9.93
CA VAL A 666 -9.16 10.72 -9.59
C VAL A 666 -9.64 9.53 -8.75
N SER A 667 -9.18 8.34 -9.13
CA SER A 667 -9.34 7.11 -8.36
C SER A 667 -8.02 6.71 -7.72
N ILE A 668 -8.00 6.68 -6.38
CA ILE A 668 -6.94 6.07 -5.56
C ILE A 668 -7.63 4.95 -4.75
N PRO A 669 -7.81 3.76 -5.35
CA PRO A 669 -8.84 2.84 -4.91
C PRO A 669 -8.45 1.98 -3.69
N ASN A 670 -7.16 1.84 -3.43
CA ASN A 670 -6.68 0.97 -2.34
C ASN A 670 -5.24 1.24 -1.85
N GLY A 671 -4.51 2.19 -2.43
CA GLY A 671 -3.16 2.53 -1.96
C GLY A 671 -3.21 3.63 -0.90
N ILE A 672 -2.44 3.49 0.18
CA ILE A 672 -2.37 4.52 1.22
C ILE A 672 -1.71 5.76 0.60
N PRO A 673 -2.38 6.93 0.57
CA PRO A 673 -1.83 8.12 -0.03
C PRO A 673 -0.73 8.72 0.85
N THR A 674 0.11 9.53 0.22
CA THR A 674 1.16 10.32 0.88
C THR A 674 1.19 11.71 0.27
N MET A 675 1.96 12.62 0.85
CA MET A 675 2.28 13.86 0.17
C MET A 675 3.74 14.23 0.37
N SER A 676 4.31 14.87 -0.65
CA SER A 676 5.58 15.57 -0.50
C SER A 676 5.25 17.00 -0.10
N ALA A 677 5.61 17.34 1.14
CA ALA A 677 5.53 18.70 1.62
C ALA A 677 6.35 19.57 0.68
N THR A 678 7.64 19.26 0.46
CA THR A 678 8.45 20.00 -0.50
C THR A 678 7.77 20.14 -1.87
N ALA A 679 7.34 19.10 -2.57
CA ALA A 679 6.73 19.29 -3.89
C ALA A 679 5.33 19.96 -3.87
N GLY A 680 4.67 20.05 -2.71
CA GLY A 680 3.29 20.50 -2.59
C GLY A 680 2.28 19.56 -3.26
N LEU A 681 2.64 18.28 -3.41
CA LEU A 681 1.85 17.28 -4.14
C LEU A 681 1.44 16.12 -3.25
N MET A 682 0.17 15.74 -3.36
CA MET A 682 -0.35 14.46 -2.89
C MET A 682 -0.08 13.39 -3.95
N TYR A 683 0.32 12.20 -3.51
CA TYR A 683 0.52 11.04 -4.34
C TYR A 683 -0.33 9.86 -3.87
N GLY A 684 -0.77 9.04 -4.81
CA GLY A 684 -1.41 7.77 -4.54
C GLY A 684 -1.27 6.80 -5.72
N ILE A 685 -1.29 5.50 -5.43
CA ILE A 685 -1.44 4.50 -6.48
C ILE A 685 -2.91 4.47 -6.91
N GLY A 686 -3.15 5.00 -8.10
CA GLY A 686 -4.46 5.11 -8.70
C GLY A 686 -4.70 4.12 -9.84
N LYS A 687 -5.85 4.27 -10.48
CA LYS A 687 -6.25 3.44 -11.60
C LYS A 687 -7.00 4.25 -12.66
N ARG A 688 -6.59 4.11 -13.91
CA ARG A 688 -7.21 4.78 -15.08
C ARG A 688 -7.37 3.85 -16.26
N GLY A 689 -8.35 4.11 -17.12
CA GLY A 689 -8.47 3.48 -18.43
C GLY A 689 -7.39 4.00 -19.39
N GLN A 690 -7.33 3.39 -20.58
CA GLN A 690 -6.37 3.80 -21.61
C GLN A 690 -6.62 5.27 -21.99
N PHE A 691 -5.54 6.04 -22.18
CA PHE A 691 -5.62 7.49 -22.46
C PHE A 691 -6.40 8.31 -21.42
N GLY A 692 -6.45 7.85 -20.17
CA GLY A 692 -7.15 8.56 -19.09
C GLY A 692 -8.67 8.35 -19.05
N SER A 693 -9.19 7.40 -19.84
CA SER A 693 -10.60 6.97 -19.79
C SER A 693 -10.95 6.30 -18.45
N GLU A 694 -12.21 5.89 -18.27
CA GLU A 694 -12.64 5.24 -17.02
C GLU A 694 -12.03 3.84 -16.86
N ALA A 695 -11.54 3.56 -15.65
CA ALA A 695 -11.15 2.23 -15.24
C ALA A 695 -12.34 1.49 -14.62
N ALA A 696 -12.25 0.16 -14.59
CA ALA A 696 -13.29 -0.70 -14.04
C ALA A 696 -12.63 -1.94 -13.39
N PRO A 697 -13.37 -2.74 -12.60
CA PRO A 697 -12.86 -4.01 -12.10
C PRO A 697 -12.20 -4.85 -13.22
N MET A 698 -11.01 -5.39 -12.95
CA MET A 698 -10.17 -6.16 -13.89
C MET A 698 -9.73 -5.43 -15.18
N ARG A 699 -10.12 -4.17 -15.38
CA ARG A 699 -9.83 -3.37 -16.59
C ARG A 699 -9.15 -2.05 -16.26
N GLY A 700 -8.20 -1.64 -17.10
CA GLY A 700 -7.44 -0.40 -16.92
C GLY A 700 -6.01 -0.63 -16.43
N MET A 701 -5.34 0.48 -16.20
CA MET A 701 -3.91 0.62 -15.93
C MET A 701 -3.74 1.19 -14.53
N TRP A 702 -2.78 0.65 -13.79
CA TRP A 702 -2.37 1.21 -12.52
C TRP A 702 -1.48 2.42 -12.77
N THR A 703 -1.70 3.47 -12.00
CA THR A 703 -1.04 4.75 -12.17
C THR A 703 -0.45 5.24 -10.86
N LEU A 704 0.62 6.01 -10.92
CA LEU A 704 0.91 7.00 -9.89
C LEU A 704 0.09 8.25 -10.22
N GLU A 705 -0.80 8.65 -9.33
CA GLU A 705 -1.56 9.90 -9.39
C GLU A 705 -0.82 10.97 -8.59
N ALA A 706 -0.74 12.19 -9.14
CA ALA A 706 -0.20 13.35 -8.44
C ALA A 706 -1.21 14.50 -8.49
N LEU A 707 -1.68 14.94 -7.32
CA LEU A 707 -2.61 16.05 -7.17
C LEU A 707 -1.92 17.22 -6.47
N ASP A 708 -2.24 18.44 -6.88
CA ASP A 708 -1.88 19.65 -6.14
C ASP A 708 -2.53 19.61 -4.75
N TRP A 709 -1.73 19.67 -3.68
CA TRP A 709 -2.26 19.62 -2.32
C TRP A 709 -3.18 20.80 -2.01
N TRP A 710 -2.98 21.96 -2.63
CA TRP A 710 -3.70 23.18 -2.27
C TRP A 710 -4.99 23.36 -3.07
N THR A 711 -5.02 22.87 -4.32
CA THR A 711 -6.16 23.05 -5.25
C THR A 711 -6.92 21.77 -5.55
N GLY A 712 -6.33 20.59 -5.31
CA GLY A 712 -6.92 19.30 -5.67
C GLY A 712 -6.83 18.97 -7.16
N GLU A 713 -6.24 19.84 -7.97
CA GLU A 713 -6.08 19.60 -9.41
C GLU A 713 -5.10 18.45 -9.67
N SER A 714 -5.47 17.55 -10.59
CA SER A 714 -4.54 16.53 -11.10
C SER A 714 -3.39 17.21 -11.83
N LYS A 715 -2.18 17.14 -11.28
CA LYS A 715 -0.97 17.70 -11.92
C LYS A 715 -0.44 16.79 -13.02
N PHE A 716 -0.32 15.50 -12.72
CA PHE A 716 0.05 14.48 -13.68
C PHE A 716 -0.39 13.10 -13.18
N TYR A 717 -0.39 12.14 -14.09
CA TYR A 717 -0.39 10.72 -13.74
C TYR A 717 0.67 9.98 -14.55
N TYR A 718 1.10 8.83 -14.04
CA TYR A 718 2.12 8.01 -14.68
C TYR A 718 1.73 6.54 -14.63
N ASN A 719 1.66 5.88 -15.80
CA ASN A 719 1.36 4.47 -15.88
C ASN A 719 2.50 3.61 -15.31
N ILE A 720 2.17 2.75 -14.35
CA ILE A 720 3.10 1.80 -13.73
C ILE A 720 2.83 0.33 -14.11
N GLY A 721 1.77 0.05 -14.86
CA GLY A 721 1.50 -1.28 -15.42
C GLY A 721 0.01 -1.64 -15.53
N VAL A 722 -0.25 -2.87 -15.99
CA VAL A 722 -1.60 -3.41 -16.18
C VAL A 722 -1.75 -4.71 -15.38
N GLY A 723 -2.98 -4.97 -14.94
CA GLY A 723 -3.35 -6.23 -14.29
C GLY A 723 -3.07 -6.26 -12.79
N PRO A 724 -3.38 -7.38 -12.12
CA PRO A 724 -3.35 -7.47 -10.66
C PRO A 724 -1.94 -7.42 -10.06
N MET A 725 -0.89 -7.73 -10.84
CA MET A 725 0.49 -7.84 -10.35
C MET A 725 1.08 -6.52 -9.84
N VAL A 726 0.62 -5.40 -10.42
CA VAL A 726 1.06 -4.03 -10.09
C VAL A 726 0.05 -3.29 -9.20
N ASN A 727 -1.02 -3.97 -8.78
CA ASN A 727 -1.97 -3.46 -7.78
C ASN A 727 -1.26 -3.26 -6.44
N SER A 728 -1.54 -2.16 -5.75
CA SER A 728 -0.89 -1.87 -4.46
C SER A 728 -1.35 -2.81 -3.33
N ILE A 729 -2.60 -3.28 -3.37
CA ILE A 729 -3.21 -4.13 -2.32
C ILE A 729 -2.93 -3.57 -0.91
N TYR A 730 -3.39 -2.34 -0.64
CA TYR A 730 -3.19 -1.62 0.62
C TYR A 730 -1.75 -1.16 0.89
N ALA A 731 -0.81 -1.40 -0.01
CA ALA A 731 0.55 -0.88 0.15
C ALA A 731 0.58 0.65 0.10
N ALA A 732 1.46 1.22 0.93
CA ALA A 732 1.66 2.64 1.01
C ALA A 732 2.38 3.18 -0.22
N THR A 733 1.88 4.31 -0.71
CA THR A 733 2.66 5.18 -1.59
C THR A 733 3.65 5.92 -0.72
N GLN A 734 4.95 5.81 -0.99
CA GLN A 734 5.99 6.38 -0.13
C GLN A 734 6.86 7.36 -0.91
N VAL A 735 6.95 8.59 -0.42
CA VAL A 735 7.92 9.57 -0.94
C VAL A 735 9.29 9.29 -0.35
N GLY A 736 10.21 8.85 -1.19
CA GLY A 736 11.62 8.71 -0.89
C GLY A 736 12.44 9.89 -1.44
N PRO A 737 13.78 9.84 -1.30
CA PRO A 737 14.67 10.87 -1.83
C PRO A 737 14.65 10.92 -3.37
N GLY A 738 13.82 11.81 -3.95
CA GLY A 738 13.71 12.00 -5.41
C GLY A 738 12.95 10.88 -6.13
N GLU A 739 12.12 10.12 -5.41
CA GLU A 739 11.42 8.95 -5.92
C GLU A 739 10.07 8.75 -5.23
N ILE A 740 9.18 8.02 -5.89
CA ILE A 740 8.04 7.36 -5.25
C ILE A 740 8.30 5.86 -5.26
N ILE A 741 8.08 5.19 -4.13
CA ILE A 741 8.14 3.74 -4.03
C ILE A 741 6.84 3.19 -3.46
N THR A 742 6.43 2.01 -3.91
CA THR A 742 5.24 1.32 -3.40
C THR A 742 5.45 -0.18 -3.47
N GLY A 743 4.88 -0.90 -2.51
CA GLY A 743 4.62 -2.32 -2.68
C GLY A 743 3.55 -2.56 -3.74
N THR A 744 3.57 -3.75 -4.32
CA THR A 744 2.52 -4.28 -5.19
C THR A 744 2.25 -5.74 -4.87
N ALA A 745 1.16 -6.29 -5.41
CA ALA A 745 0.76 -7.68 -5.25
C ALA A 745 1.92 -8.67 -5.40
N THR A 746 2.89 -8.41 -6.29
CA THR A 746 4.00 -9.33 -6.54
C THR A 746 5.39 -8.73 -6.39
N GLY A 747 5.52 -7.51 -5.89
CA GLY A 747 6.81 -6.87 -5.86
C GLY A 747 6.82 -5.45 -5.33
N ILE A 748 7.77 -4.68 -5.87
CA ILE A 748 7.98 -3.28 -5.53
C ILE A 748 8.11 -2.48 -6.82
N VAL A 749 7.33 -1.42 -6.94
CA VAL A 749 7.49 -0.42 -8.01
C VAL A 749 8.19 0.80 -7.44
N ARG A 750 9.25 1.24 -8.11
CA ARG A 750 10.00 2.47 -7.81
C ARG A 750 9.97 3.38 -9.01
N ILE A 751 9.51 4.61 -8.83
CA ILE A 751 9.30 5.63 -9.85
C ILE A 751 10.27 6.78 -9.57
N MET A 752 11.00 7.21 -10.60
CA MET A 752 12.08 8.20 -10.50
C MET A 752 12.00 9.21 -11.65
N GLU A 753 12.53 10.40 -11.42
CA GLU A 753 12.80 11.39 -12.47
C GLU A 753 14.08 11.04 -13.24
N VAL A 754 14.09 11.25 -14.56
CA VAL A 754 15.25 11.08 -15.46
C VAL A 754 15.49 12.28 -16.36
#